data_AF-A0A7V9RCV0-F1
#
_entry.id   AF-A0A7V9RCV0-F1
#
_cell.length_a   1.000
_cell.length_b   1.000
_cell.length_c   1.000
_cell.angle_alpha   90.00
_cell.angle_beta   90.00
_cell.angle_gamma   90.00
#
_symmetry.space_group_name_H-M   'P 1'
#
loop_
_entity.id
_entity.type
_entity.pdbx_description
1 polymer ?
#
loop_
_entity_poly.entity_id
_entity_poly.type
_entity_poly.pdbx_seq_one_letter_code
_entity_poly.pdbx_strand_id
1 'polypeptide(L)'
;MLVWYHRAAVGSNDEPAIDTVDGLIAVNRHQDAAKLASERGEHSRAADLYEKLWDFRSALEASRAAGDQTRVLRYAIEVNDVQAVHDILAVMTGTEEGGRAALDVLVRLRRHADAAPLAEQLGDLDRAVDLYTRAHDEINAARLLESLGRDREAGRLLERALDLAADAERGPLQLALGRILARRGAYAEATRLLQEARKRAERTLGDNKLLPTEAMSTAERASAAVRREATRHLVATLAAMGLRDGARDALLELRKADPEVPADLDTYLRAWRDEVTERKGGGRDKEVIGGRYRIERLLGAGASGRVFLAADEIAGRSVAIKMFFAAGARGGTAYERFVREARLASTLSHPSLVEVYDVSVERGFLVMEYLPGGSLAQRLAAGERLSPTQVRRMALDIIGGLEAAHHRGVVHRDVKPANVFFDARGTAKLGDFGVAHLVDLGQTQTGGLIGTLAYMSPEQITGAPISIAADLYSIGVTLFEAVTGRMPFLGPDFVAQHLGEPAPVASSVSEGVNPGWDPILTNLLIKNPQDRTQTLSDLRRQLEQLDLGTRTALLFSDRRFAPRRVSMERAAVQPEADTAKPRYQFETPLGATPVSQLARAVDSILDRSVVIERFELTDDATRALDRARTLARAQSPFVQRALSFDRNTRTIIFEAPAGASLADAPPVLPAAEVVRILKRLARATAAIHEVGGAHGAISPRTVVIDDGGVPTIMAAGLGAVTAATAADDVTAIVALLAVIAGVAGEPGAEPTFISLARKLCDEVDTKLPEPLANLEPP
;
A
#
# COMPACT_ATOMS: atom_id res chain seq x y z
N MET A 1 8.29 55.34 51.64
CA MET A 1 8.07 55.57 53.09
C MET A 1 8.16 54.30 53.94
N LEU A 2 7.85 53.10 53.44
CA LEU A 2 8.02 51.85 54.19
C LEU A 2 9.46 51.27 54.22
N VAL A 3 10.36 51.74 53.36
CA VAL A 3 11.80 51.35 53.39
C VAL A 3 12.59 52.12 54.45
N TRP A 4 12.08 53.24 54.95
CA TRP A 4 12.76 54.07 55.95
C TRP A 4 12.56 53.59 57.39
N TYR A 5 11.51 52.80 57.66
CA TYR A 5 11.16 52.41 59.03
C TYR A 5 11.94 51.19 59.54
N HIS A 6 12.55 50.38 58.66
CA HIS A 6 13.31 49.21 59.10
C HIS A 6 14.77 49.52 59.49
N ARG A 7 15.25 50.74 59.21
CA ARG A 7 16.64 51.16 59.49
C ARG A 7 16.87 51.66 60.92
N ALA A 8 15.83 51.75 61.74
CA ALA A 8 15.90 52.37 63.07
C ALA A 8 15.77 51.39 64.27
N ALA A 9 15.67 50.08 64.05
CA ALA A 9 15.37 49.12 65.13
C ALA A 9 16.45 48.05 65.40
N VAL A 10 17.60 48.09 64.73
CA VAL A 10 18.76 47.25 65.09
C VAL A 10 20.00 48.12 65.04
N GLY A 11 20.55 48.44 66.21
CA GLY A 11 21.85 49.09 66.32
C GLY A 11 22.95 48.12 65.93
N SER A 12 23.54 48.31 64.75
CA SER A 12 24.88 47.87 64.39
C SER A 12 25.53 48.95 63.53
N ASN A 13 26.50 49.66 64.11
CA ASN A 13 27.43 50.53 63.39
C ASN A 13 28.39 49.65 62.57
N ASP A 14 27.95 49.18 61.41
CA ASP A 14 28.86 48.75 60.34
C ASP A 14 28.47 49.54 59.09
N GLU A 15 29.12 50.70 58.90
CA GLU A 15 29.21 51.25 57.55
C GLU A 15 29.90 50.19 56.68
N PRO A 16 29.32 49.79 55.53
CA PRO A 16 29.92 48.75 54.73
C PRO A 16 31.33 49.19 54.33
N ALA A 17 32.34 48.41 54.74
CA ALA A 17 33.73 48.71 54.41
C ALA A 17 33.86 48.84 52.89
N ILE A 18 34.16 50.05 52.40
CA ILE A 18 34.25 50.41 50.99
C ILE A 18 35.38 49.62 50.29
N ASP A 19 36.23 48.92 51.05
CA ASP A 19 37.31 48.05 50.58
C ASP A 19 36.88 46.58 50.41
N THR A 20 35.58 46.27 50.49
CA THR A 20 35.02 44.93 50.25
C THR A 20 34.16 44.93 48.99
N VAL A 21 34.07 43.78 48.31
CA VAL A 21 33.23 43.62 47.10
C VAL A 21 31.77 43.97 47.42
N ASP A 22 31.23 43.47 48.53
CA ASP A 22 29.85 43.80 48.97
C ASP A 22 29.67 45.26 49.36
N GLY A 23 30.69 45.87 49.98
CA GLY A 23 30.66 47.30 50.30
C GLY A 23 30.63 48.18 49.05
N LEU A 24 31.41 47.82 48.03
CA LEU A 24 31.41 48.52 46.73
C LEU A 24 30.08 48.33 45.98
N ILE A 25 29.47 47.14 46.03
CA ILE A 25 28.13 46.89 45.47
C ILE A 25 27.07 47.74 46.19
N ALA A 26 27.13 47.81 47.53
CA ALA A 26 26.18 48.57 48.35
C ALA A 26 26.18 50.08 48.07
N VAL A 27 27.31 50.63 47.61
CA VAL A 27 27.44 52.03 47.18
C VAL A 27 27.36 52.23 45.66
N ASN A 28 26.86 51.23 44.91
CA ASN A 28 26.71 51.25 43.45
C ASN A 28 28.01 51.39 42.63
N ARG A 29 29.18 51.09 43.20
CA ARG A 29 30.48 51.07 42.50
C ARG A 29 30.76 49.70 41.89
N HIS A 30 29.87 49.25 41.01
CA HIS A 30 29.89 47.88 40.45
C HIS A 30 31.16 47.58 39.64
N GLN A 31 31.77 48.57 38.98
CA GLN A 31 33.00 48.38 38.19
C GLN A 31 34.24 48.18 39.07
N ASP A 32 34.33 48.93 40.17
CA ASP A 32 35.39 48.75 41.16
C ASP A 32 35.20 47.43 41.92
N ALA A 33 33.95 47.06 42.21
CA ALA A 33 33.62 45.77 42.82
C ALA A 33 34.05 44.58 41.93
N ALA A 34 33.82 44.68 40.61
CA ALA A 34 34.21 43.65 39.64
C ALA A 34 35.73 43.50 39.56
N LYS A 35 36.46 44.61 39.51
CA LYS A 35 37.93 44.61 39.48
C LYS A 35 38.52 44.03 40.77
N LEU A 36 38.01 44.44 41.93
CA LEU A 36 38.45 43.91 43.22
C LEU A 36 38.16 42.41 43.37
N ALA A 37 37.01 41.93 42.86
CA ALA A 37 36.68 40.52 42.83
C ALA A 37 37.66 39.72 41.96
N SER A 38 38.04 40.24 40.77
CA SER A 38 39.07 39.63 39.92
C SER A 38 40.43 39.56 40.60
N GLU A 39 40.87 40.64 41.25
CA GLU A 39 42.15 40.73 41.96
C GLU A 39 42.23 39.77 43.17
N ARG A 40 41.08 39.46 43.80
CA ARG A 40 40.97 38.51 44.91
C ARG A 40 40.80 37.05 44.48
N GLY A 41 40.77 36.77 43.18
CA GLY A 41 40.53 35.42 42.66
C GLY A 41 39.05 34.98 42.69
N GLU A 42 38.11 35.88 43.01
CA GLU A 42 36.66 35.63 42.98
C GLU A 42 36.13 35.73 41.53
N HIS A 43 36.75 35.00 40.60
CA HIS A 43 36.57 35.15 39.14
C HIS A 43 35.12 34.93 38.66
N SER A 44 34.39 33.98 39.25
CA SER A 44 32.97 33.75 38.91
C SER A 44 32.09 34.94 39.30
N ARG A 45 32.34 35.52 40.48
CA ARG A 45 31.63 36.70 40.99
C ARG A 45 31.99 37.96 40.19
N ALA A 46 33.26 38.08 39.79
CA ALA A 46 33.71 39.14 38.90
C ALA A 46 32.99 39.07 37.54
N ALA A 47 32.85 37.88 36.95
CA ALA A 47 32.12 37.68 35.70
C ALA A 47 30.64 38.12 35.80
N ASP A 48 29.95 37.79 36.90
CA ASP A 48 28.56 38.23 37.13
C ASP A 48 28.45 39.76 37.21
N LEU A 49 29.42 40.43 37.83
CA LEU A 49 29.46 41.88 37.93
C LEU A 49 29.76 42.55 36.59
N TYR A 50 30.71 42.01 35.80
CA TYR A 50 30.97 42.49 34.44
C TYR A 50 29.79 42.28 33.49
N GLU A 51 29.04 41.17 33.62
CA GLU A 51 27.81 40.94 32.86
C GLU A 51 26.74 42.00 33.17
N LYS A 52 26.54 42.35 34.45
CA LYS A 52 25.62 43.44 34.85
C LYS A 52 26.03 44.80 34.26
N LEU A 53 27.33 44.98 34.01
CA LEU A 53 27.90 46.18 33.41
C LEU A 53 27.95 46.13 31.88
N TRP A 54 27.51 45.03 31.26
CA TRP A 54 27.59 44.79 29.81
C TRP A 54 29.05 44.81 29.27
N ASP A 55 30.04 44.59 30.15
CA ASP A 55 31.44 44.46 29.77
C ASP A 55 31.77 42.98 29.50
N PHE A 56 31.33 42.49 28.34
CA PHE A 56 31.48 41.08 27.97
C PHE A 56 32.93 40.67 27.71
N ARG A 57 33.84 41.62 27.44
CA ARG A 57 35.27 41.32 27.25
C ARG A 57 35.92 40.99 28.60
N SER A 58 35.69 41.82 29.61
CA SER A 58 36.16 41.53 30.97
C SER A 58 35.44 40.31 31.58
N ALA A 59 34.16 40.12 31.28
CA ALA A 59 33.41 38.92 31.70
C ALA A 59 33.96 37.64 31.06
N LEU A 60 34.39 37.69 29.79
CA LEU A 60 35.05 36.58 29.10
C LEU A 60 36.38 36.21 29.76
N GLU A 61 37.24 37.19 30.07
CA GLU A 61 38.52 36.97 30.76
C GLU A 61 38.32 36.40 32.18
N ALA A 62 37.39 36.97 32.94
CA ALA A 62 37.03 36.47 34.27
C ALA A 62 36.45 35.05 34.21
N SER A 63 35.65 34.72 33.19
CA SER A 63 35.10 33.36 33.01
C SER A 63 36.17 32.34 32.62
N ARG A 64 37.17 32.75 31.82
CA ARG A 64 38.35 31.90 31.52
C ARG A 64 39.14 31.60 32.78
N ALA A 65 39.39 32.61 33.62
CA ALA A 65 40.09 32.45 34.90
C ALA A 65 39.30 31.59 35.90
N ALA A 66 37.96 31.64 35.85
CA ALA A 66 37.08 30.79 36.65
C ALA A 66 36.99 29.33 36.15
N GLY A 67 37.43 29.04 34.91
CA GLY A 67 37.28 27.73 34.29
C GLY A 67 35.85 27.39 33.82
N ASP A 68 34.95 28.37 33.73
CA ASP A 68 33.55 28.17 33.30
C ASP A 68 33.45 28.22 31.76
N GLN A 69 33.60 27.07 31.13
CA GLN A 69 33.62 26.93 29.67
C GLN A 69 32.31 27.39 29.00
N THR A 70 31.16 27.19 29.65
CA THR A 70 29.84 27.59 29.14
C THR A 70 29.72 29.11 29.08
N ARG A 71 30.17 29.82 30.14
CA ARG A 71 30.21 31.28 30.13
C ARG A 71 31.23 31.82 29.14
N VAL A 72 32.38 31.18 29.02
CA VAL A 72 33.41 31.54 28.03
C VAL A 72 32.84 31.48 26.62
N LEU A 73 32.16 30.39 26.24
CA LEU A 73 31.51 30.26 24.93
C LEU A 73 30.47 31.36 24.70
N ARG A 74 29.59 31.60 25.68
CA ARG A 74 28.57 32.65 25.59
C ARG A 74 29.19 34.02 25.34
N TYR A 75 30.12 34.45 26.18
CA TYR A 75 30.68 35.79 26.05
C TYR A 75 31.59 35.93 24.82
N ALA A 76 32.29 34.86 24.41
CA ALA A 76 33.05 34.86 23.15
C ALA A 76 32.16 35.14 21.94
N ILE A 77 30.93 34.62 21.93
CA ILE A 77 29.93 34.92 20.90
C ILE A 77 29.46 36.38 20.99
N GLU A 78 29.15 36.87 22.19
CA GLU A 78 28.70 38.27 22.39
C GLU A 78 29.74 39.30 21.95
N VAL A 79 31.03 39.02 22.13
CA VAL A 79 32.12 39.89 21.64
C VAL A 79 32.56 39.61 20.21
N ASN A 80 31.92 38.65 19.53
CA ASN A 80 32.23 38.20 18.17
C ASN A 80 33.69 37.75 17.98
N ASP A 81 34.27 37.09 18.99
CA ASP A 81 35.62 36.51 18.92
C ASP A 81 35.55 35.10 18.31
N VAL A 82 35.66 35.03 16.98
CA VAL A 82 35.54 33.79 16.21
C VAL A 82 36.58 32.75 16.62
N GLN A 83 37.80 33.17 16.93
CA GLN A 83 38.87 32.25 17.32
C GLN A 83 38.58 31.65 18.69
N ALA A 84 38.19 32.48 19.66
CA ALA A 84 37.81 32.00 20.98
C ALA A 84 36.63 31.03 20.95
N VAL A 85 35.63 31.27 20.07
CA VAL A 85 34.50 30.35 19.87
C VAL A 85 34.96 29.01 19.32
N HIS A 86 35.83 29.00 18.32
CA HIS A 86 36.37 27.76 17.76
C HIS A 86 37.16 26.96 18.81
N ASP A 87 38.05 27.62 19.54
CA ASP A 87 38.93 26.97 20.52
C ASP A 87 38.12 26.39 21.69
N ILE A 88 37.13 27.14 22.22
CA ILE A 88 36.31 26.64 23.32
C ILE A 88 35.36 25.52 22.88
N LEU A 89 34.81 25.58 21.66
CA LEU A 89 33.99 24.49 21.12
C LEU A 89 34.83 23.22 21.00
N ALA A 90 36.06 23.28 20.48
CA ALA A 90 36.94 22.13 20.38
C ALA A 90 37.25 21.48 21.74
N VAL A 91 37.34 22.28 22.81
CA VAL A 91 37.53 21.78 24.18
C VAL A 91 36.24 21.15 24.72
N MET A 92 35.10 21.84 24.59
CA MET A 92 33.82 21.40 25.15
C MET A 92 33.29 20.13 24.47
N THR A 93 33.49 19.98 23.15
CA THR A 93 33.04 18.80 22.39
C THR A 93 33.90 17.56 22.61
N GLY A 94 35.02 17.68 23.34
CA GLY A 94 35.82 16.54 23.79
C GLY A 94 35.08 15.60 24.76
N THR A 95 33.95 16.03 25.32
CA THR A 95 33.08 15.22 26.18
C THR A 95 31.61 15.37 25.75
N GLU A 96 30.80 14.34 25.98
CA GLU A 96 29.37 14.39 25.63
C GLU A 96 28.61 15.45 26.44
N GLU A 97 28.91 15.57 27.75
CA GLU A 97 28.32 16.57 28.63
C GLU A 97 28.69 18.01 28.21
N GLY A 98 29.97 18.24 27.91
CA GLY A 98 30.44 19.54 27.41
C GLY A 98 29.83 19.89 26.05
N GLY A 99 29.69 18.91 25.15
CA GLY A 99 29.00 19.08 23.87
C GLY A 99 27.55 19.49 24.03
N ARG A 100 26.80 18.85 24.95
CA ARG A 100 25.40 19.23 25.24
C ARG A 100 25.29 20.63 25.84
N ALA A 101 26.21 21.02 26.73
CA ALA A 101 26.25 22.36 27.29
C ALA A 101 26.55 23.43 26.22
N ALA A 102 27.49 23.15 25.33
CA ALA A 102 27.80 24.02 24.19
C ALA A 102 26.61 24.17 23.23
N LEU A 103 25.94 23.06 22.93
CA LEU A 103 24.73 23.06 22.10
C LEU A 103 23.64 23.96 22.69
N ASP A 104 23.39 23.87 23.99
CA ASP A 104 22.37 24.69 24.65
C ASP A 104 22.69 26.19 24.58
N VAL A 105 23.96 26.57 24.77
CA VAL A 105 24.41 27.97 24.59
C VAL A 105 24.16 28.46 23.16
N LEU A 106 24.57 27.69 22.16
CA LEU A 106 24.41 28.07 20.75
C LEU A 106 22.93 28.21 20.36
N VAL A 107 22.06 27.31 20.85
CA VAL A 107 20.62 27.37 20.61
C VAL A 107 19.99 28.60 21.28
N ARG A 108 20.35 28.90 22.53
CA ARG A 108 19.85 30.10 23.24
C ARG A 108 20.25 31.39 22.52
N LEU A 109 21.46 31.44 21.96
CA LEU A 109 21.96 32.58 21.19
C LEU A 109 21.51 32.58 19.72
N ARG A 110 20.63 31.65 19.31
CA ARG A 110 20.12 31.50 17.94
C ARG A 110 21.20 31.30 16.87
N ARG A 111 22.36 30.75 17.26
CA ARG A 111 23.44 30.35 16.35
C ARG A 111 23.16 28.98 15.74
N HIS A 112 22.06 28.88 14.99
CA HIS A 112 21.55 27.61 14.47
C HIS A 112 22.53 26.89 13.53
N ALA A 113 23.28 27.65 12.71
CA ALA A 113 24.27 27.09 11.78
C ALA A 113 25.43 26.37 12.49
N ASP A 114 25.84 26.86 13.67
CA ASP A 114 26.89 26.23 14.49
C ASP A 114 26.32 25.15 15.41
N ALA A 115 25.05 25.30 15.83
CA ALA A 115 24.37 24.36 16.69
C ALA A 115 24.01 23.04 15.96
N ALA A 116 23.62 23.11 14.69
CA ALA A 116 23.10 21.96 13.95
C ALA A 116 24.14 20.82 13.77
N PRO A 117 25.39 21.08 13.34
CA PRO A 117 26.42 20.04 13.25
C PRO A 117 26.75 19.41 14.61
N LEU A 118 26.71 20.21 15.69
CA LEU A 118 26.97 19.73 17.03
C LEU A 118 25.85 18.80 17.53
N ALA A 119 24.58 19.13 17.26
CA ALA A 119 23.46 18.25 17.55
C ALA A 119 23.56 16.92 16.77
N GLU A 120 23.99 16.97 15.50
CA GLU A 120 24.22 15.75 14.69
C GLU A 120 25.35 14.90 15.27
N GLN A 121 26.47 15.50 15.67
CA GLN A 121 27.60 14.79 16.31
C GLN A 121 27.21 14.11 17.62
N LEU A 122 26.31 14.71 18.39
CA LEU A 122 25.78 14.17 19.64
C LEU A 122 24.70 13.09 19.41
N GLY A 123 24.33 12.81 18.16
CA GLY A 123 23.31 11.82 17.81
C GLY A 123 21.86 12.28 18.00
N ASP A 124 21.63 13.56 18.33
CA ASP A 124 20.28 14.14 18.45
C ASP A 124 19.78 14.59 17.06
N LEU A 125 19.49 13.60 16.22
CA LEU A 125 19.22 13.80 14.79
C LEU A 125 17.95 14.62 14.53
N ASP A 126 16.89 14.43 15.31
CA ASP A 126 15.64 15.20 15.16
C ASP A 126 15.85 16.68 15.50
N ARG A 127 16.62 16.96 16.56
CA ARG A 127 16.98 18.34 16.91
C ARG A 127 17.92 18.96 15.87
N ALA A 128 18.86 18.18 15.34
CA ALA A 128 19.73 18.63 14.26
C ALA A 128 18.93 19.03 13.01
N VAL A 129 17.89 18.28 12.63
CA VAL A 129 17.00 18.62 11.51
C VAL A 129 16.30 19.97 11.73
N ASP A 130 15.73 20.22 12.92
CA ASP A 130 15.10 21.51 13.25
C ASP A 130 16.12 22.66 13.17
N LEU A 131 17.33 22.45 13.71
CA LEU A 131 18.38 23.45 13.70
C LEU A 131 18.90 23.76 12.28
N TYR A 132 19.13 22.75 11.44
CA TYR A 132 19.49 22.97 10.03
C TYR A 132 18.38 23.70 9.27
N THR A 133 17.11 23.37 9.53
CA THR A 133 15.97 24.06 8.92
C THR A 133 15.92 25.54 9.33
N ARG A 134 16.14 25.85 10.62
CA ARG A 134 16.22 27.24 11.11
C ARG A 134 17.46 27.99 10.63
N ALA A 135 18.52 27.26 10.28
CA ALA A 135 19.73 27.81 9.69
C ALA A 135 19.63 28.05 8.17
N HIS A 136 18.49 27.73 7.53
CA HIS A 136 18.31 27.76 6.08
C HIS A 136 19.32 26.87 5.34
N ASP A 137 19.62 25.70 5.91
CA ASP A 137 20.42 24.65 5.28
C ASP A 137 19.52 23.43 5.00
N GLU A 138 18.63 23.59 4.03
CA GLU A 138 17.65 22.57 3.67
C GLU A 138 18.29 21.31 3.09
N ILE A 139 19.52 21.39 2.57
CA ILE A 139 20.26 20.24 2.04
C ILE A 139 20.69 19.32 3.17
N ASN A 140 21.30 19.84 4.24
CA ASN A 140 21.69 19.01 5.38
C ASN A 140 20.48 18.54 6.19
N ALA A 141 19.47 19.39 6.36
CA ALA A 141 18.20 18.97 6.97
C ALA A 141 17.55 17.81 6.17
N ALA A 142 17.49 17.92 4.84
CA ALA A 142 16.98 16.86 3.99
C ALA A 142 17.85 15.59 4.07
N ARG A 143 19.18 15.71 4.08
CA ARG A 143 20.10 14.57 4.24
C ARG A 143 19.83 13.79 5.53
N LEU A 144 19.60 14.49 6.64
CA LEU A 144 19.25 13.86 7.91
C LEU A 144 17.86 13.24 7.90
N LEU A 145 16.88 13.92 7.32
CA LEU A 145 15.55 13.32 7.12
C LEU A 145 15.61 12.06 6.25
N GLU A 146 16.48 12.03 5.23
CA GLU A 146 16.74 10.84 4.41
C GLU A 146 17.36 9.70 5.25
N SER A 147 18.34 9.99 6.12
CA SER A 147 18.95 8.96 6.99
C SER A 147 17.96 8.39 8.00
N LEU A 148 17.04 9.21 8.50
CA LEU A 148 15.92 8.85 9.37
C LEU A 148 14.76 8.14 8.63
N GLY A 149 14.83 7.97 7.29
CA GLY A 149 13.78 7.35 6.50
C GLY A 149 12.54 8.24 6.25
N ARG A 150 12.61 9.52 6.59
CA ARG A 150 11.55 10.54 6.44
C ARG A 150 11.59 11.21 5.06
N ASP A 151 11.70 10.41 4.00
CA ASP A 151 11.85 10.87 2.60
C ASP A 151 10.74 11.85 2.14
N ARG A 152 9.51 11.73 2.67
CA ARG A 152 8.40 12.64 2.34
C ARG A 152 8.62 14.05 2.89
N GLU A 153 9.16 14.14 4.09
CA GLU A 153 9.42 15.42 4.75
C GLU A 153 10.63 16.11 4.12
N ALA A 154 11.67 15.34 3.82
CA ALA A 154 12.82 15.80 3.04
C ALA A 154 12.40 16.36 1.68
N GLY A 155 11.52 15.65 0.96
CA GLY A 155 10.97 16.11 -0.33
C GLY A 155 10.23 17.44 -0.22
N ARG A 156 9.27 17.56 0.72
CA ARG A 156 8.51 18.81 0.93
C ARG A 156 9.40 19.98 1.37
N LEU A 157 10.44 19.71 2.15
CA LEU A 157 11.40 20.72 2.55
C LEU A 157 12.15 21.27 1.33
N LEU A 158 12.67 20.38 0.48
CA LEU A 158 13.40 20.75 -0.72
C LEU A 158 12.51 21.39 -1.80
N GLU A 159 11.26 20.97 -1.94
CA GLU A 159 10.28 21.62 -2.84
C GLU A 159 10.07 23.08 -2.45
N ARG A 160 9.80 23.35 -1.17
CA ARG A 160 9.66 24.72 -0.65
C ARG A 160 10.94 25.53 -0.80
N ALA A 161 12.09 24.92 -0.53
CA ALA A 161 13.39 25.57 -0.72
C ALA A 161 13.61 25.93 -2.20
N LEU A 162 13.24 25.04 -3.12
CA LEU A 162 13.41 25.25 -4.56
C LEU A 162 12.54 26.40 -5.09
N ASP A 163 11.32 26.55 -4.56
CA ASP A 163 10.41 27.66 -4.90
C ASP A 163 11.00 29.02 -4.51
N LEU A 164 11.74 29.06 -3.40
CA LEU A 164 12.35 30.29 -2.85
C LEU A 164 13.81 30.52 -3.31
N ALA A 165 14.49 29.49 -3.82
CA ALA A 165 15.91 29.52 -4.14
C ALA A 165 16.25 30.37 -5.37
N ALA A 166 17.39 31.08 -5.28
CA ALA A 166 18.00 31.78 -6.39
C ALA A 166 18.59 30.81 -7.44
N ASP A 167 18.79 31.29 -8.68
CA ASP A 167 19.16 30.43 -9.82
C ASP A 167 20.43 29.59 -9.60
N ALA A 168 21.40 30.15 -8.86
CA ALA A 168 22.67 29.50 -8.52
C ALA A 168 22.52 28.35 -7.50
N GLU A 169 21.52 28.40 -6.63
CA GLU A 169 21.30 27.44 -5.53
C GLU A 169 20.38 26.29 -5.94
N ARG A 170 19.65 26.46 -7.06
CA ARG A 170 18.68 25.47 -7.56
C ARG A 170 19.32 24.14 -7.97
N GLY A 171 20.55 24.15 -8.49
CA GLY A 171 21.20 22.92 -8.98
C GLY A 171 21.33 21.82 -7.91
N PRO A 172 21.98 22.12 -6.77
CA PRO A 172 22.06 21.18 -5.64
C PRO A 172 20.69 20.74 -5.09
N LEU A 173 19.73 21.66 -4.98
CA LEU A 173 18.37 21.35 -4.51
C LEU A 173 17.62 20.41 -5.46
N GLN A 174 17.73 20.64 -6.77
CA GLN A 174 17.15 19.77 -7.80
C GLN A 174 17.78 18.39 -7.82
N LEU A 175 19.10 18.29 -7.61
CA LEU A 175 19.79 17.00 -7.44
C LEU A 175 19.26 16.27 -6.21
N ALA A 176 19.21 16.93 -5.05
CA ALA A 176 18.74 16.33 -3.80
C ALA A 176 17.29 15.84 -3.92
N LEU A 177 16.39 16.68 -4.44
CA LEU A 177 15.00 16.34 -4.65
C LEU A 177 14.82 15.24 -5.70
N GLY A 178 15.53 15.34 -6.84
CA GLY A 178 15.54 14.33 -7.89
C GLY A 178 15.97 12.95 -7.39
N ARG A 179 17.00 12.89 -6.53
CA ARG A 179 17.43 11.65 -5.87
C ARG A 179 16.34 11.06 -4.97
N ILE A 180 15.67 11.87 -4.17
CA ILE A 180 14.59 11.41 -3.28
C ILE A 180 13.41 10.88 -4.10
N LEU A 181 12.98 11.61 -5.12
CA LEU A 181 11.88 11.19 -6.01
C LEU A 181 12.22 9.89 -6.75
N ALA A 182 13.47 9.73 -7.21
CA ALA A 182 13.95 8.50 -7.83
C ALA A 182 13.82 7.30 -6.87
N ARG A 183 14.21 7.44 -5.60
CA ARG A 183 14.08 6.36 -4.60
C ARG A 183 12.63 6.02 -4.24
N ARG A 184 11.71 6.97 -4.42
CA ARG A 184 10.28 6.80 -4.20
C ARG A 184 9.52 6.24 -5.41
N GLY A 185 10.21 6.03 -6.53
CA GLY A 185 9.61 5.52 -7.77
C GLY A 185 8.94 6.59 -8.64
N ALA A 186 9.06 7.87 -8.28
CA ALA A 186 8.58 9.00 -9.08
C ALA A 186 9.58 9.35 -10.20
N TYR A 187 9.86 8.37 -11.07
CA TYR A 187 10.98 8.43 -12.00
C TYR A 187 10.87 9.54 -13.05
N ALA A 188 9.66 9.88 -13.51
CA ALA A 188 9.46 10.94 -14.50
C ALA A 188 9.82 12.33 -13.94
N GLU A 189 9.33 12.65 -12.74
CA GLU A 189 9.65 13.89 -12.04
C GLU A 189 11.12 13.96 -11.64
N ALA A 190 11.67 12.84 -11.16
CA ALA A 190 13.08 12.71 -10.86
C ALA A 190 13.96 12.98 -12.09
N THR A 191 13.63 12.37 -13.23
CA THR A 191 14.34 12.55 -14.50
C THR A 191 14.37 14.02 -14.90
N ARG A 192 13.22 14.71 -14.83
CA ARG A 192 13.12 16.14 -15.15
C ARG A 192 14.03 16.98 -14.25
N LEU A 193 14.00 16.76 -12.93
CA LEU A 193 14.82 17.50 -11.99
C LEU A 193 16.32 17.22 -12.16
N LEU A 194 16.70 15.96 -12.41
CA LEU A 194 18.09 15.57 -12.63
C LEU A 194 18.63 16.15 -13.95
N GLN A 195 17.82 16.22 -15.00
CA GLN A 195 18.17 16.88 -16.26
C GLN A 195 18.35 18.40 -16.08
N GLU A 196 17.46 19.06 -15.33
CA GLU A 196 17.59 20.48 -15.00
C GLU A 196 18.83 20.78 -14.15
N ALA A 197 19.11 19.95 -13.14
CA ALA A 197 20.31 20.06 -12.32
C ALA A 197 21.57 19.93 -13.18
N ARG A 198 21.60 18.94 -14.09
CA ARG A 198 22.71 18.71 -15.02
C ARG A 198 22.92 19.91 -15.95
N LYS A 199 21.86 20.38 -16.60
CA LYS A 199 21.89 21.51 -17.54
C LYS A 199 22.36 22.81 -16.87
N ARG A 200 21.96 23.04 -15.62
CA ARG A 200 22.41 24.19 -14.84
C ARG A 200 23.88 24.11 -14.48
N ALA A 201 24.34 22.94 -14.04
CA ALA A 201 25.75 22.71 -13.76
C ALA A 201 26.62 22.90 -15.03
N GLU A 202 26.13 22.47 -16.21
CA GLU A 202 26.80 22.68 -17.50
C GLU A 202 26.98 24.17 -17.84
N ARG A 203 25.97 25.02 -17.59
CA ARG A 203 26.10 26.48 -17.80
C ARG A 203 27.21 27.10 -16.97
N THR A 204 27.42 26.61 -15.75
CA THR A 204 28.50 27.10 -14.87
C THR A 204 29.88 26.62 -15.30
N LEU A 205 29.97 25.43 -15.91
CA LEU A 205 31.24 24.81 -16.30
C LEU A 205 31.75 25.25 -17.69
N GLY A 206 30.84 25.65 -18.58
CA GLY A 206 31.14 25.94 -19.99
C GLY A 206 31.40 24.67 -20.82
N ASP A 207 31.49 24.82 -22.15
CA ASP A 207 31.45 23.70 -23.13
C ASP A 207 32.59 22.67 -23.05
N ASN A 208 33.63 22.86 -22.20
CA ASN A 208 34.86 22.05 -22.31
C ASN A 208 35.56 21.63 -21.00
N LYS A 209 34.84 21.51 -19.87
CA LYS A 209 35.42 21.02 -18.59
C LYS A 209 34.71 19.74 -18.12
N LEU A 210 35.09 18.61 -18.73
CA LEU A 210 34.54 17.29 -18.39
C LEU A 210 35.18 16.64 -17.16
N LEU A 211 36.43 16.99 -16.84
CA LEU A 211 37.21 16.42 -15.74
C LEU A 211 37.65 17.51 -14.74
N PRO A 212 37.61 17.24 -13.41
CA PRO A 212 38.14 18.17 -12.41
C PRO A 212 39.63 18.42 -12.61
N THR A 213 40.05 19.67 -12.75
CA THR A 213 41.47 20.07 -12.77
C THR A 213 41.81 20.95 -11.57
N GLU A 214 43.07 20.97 -11.15
CA GLU A 214 43.54 21.80 -10.01
C GLU A 214 43.31 23.31 -10.24
N ALA A 215 43.11 23.73 -11.49
CA ALA A 215 42.81 25.10 -11.89
C ALA A 215 41.34 25.53 -11.68
N MET A 216 40.45 24.62 -11.24
CA MET A 216 39.02 24.94 -11.07
C MET A 216 38.73 25.65 -9.74
N SER A 217 37.91 26.71 -9.84
CA SER A 217 37.35 27.39 -8.69
C SER A 217 36.49 26.44 -7.84
N THR A 218 36.24 26.81 -6.58
CA THR A 218 35.37 26.06 -5.66
C THR A 218 33.95 25.88 -6.22
N ALA A 219 33.41 26.91 -6.88
CA ALA A 219 32.08 26.86 -7.52
C ALA A 219 32.06 25.91 -8.72
N GLU A 220 33.09 25.93 -9.57
CA GLU A 220 33.19 25.00 -10.71
C GLU A 220 33.35 23.55 -10.23
N ARG A 221 34.12 23.31 -9.16
CA ARG A 221 34.24 21.96 -8.56
C ARG A 221 32.90 21.47 -8.00
N ALA A 222 32.14 22.34 -7.33
CA ALA A 222 30.80 22.01 -6.85
C ALA A 222 29.83 21.68 -7.99
N SER A 223 29.81 22.50 -9.06
CA SER A 223 28.99 22.23 -10.24
C SER A 223 29.39 20.95 -10.98
N ALA A 224 30.69 20.65 -11.07
CA ALA A 224 31.16 19.38 -11.63
C ALA A 224 30.67 18.17 -10.83
N ALA A 225 30.68 18.25 -9.49
CA ALA A 225 30.15 17.22 -8.62
C ALA A 225 28.63 17.04 -8.80
N VAL A 226 27.87 18.15 -8.85
CA VAL A 226 26.41 18.11 -9.11
C VAL A 226 26.11 17.48 -10.47
N ARG A 227 26.82 17.86 -11.54
CA ARG A 227 26.65 17.30 -12.88
C ARG A 227 26.90 15.80 -12.90
N ARG A 228 27.99 15.35 -12.27
CA ARG A 228 28.36 13.94 -12.20
C ARG A 228 27.30 13.14 -11.45
N GLU A 229 26.93 13.55 -10.24
CA GLU A 229 25.93 12.85 -9.43
C GLU A 229 24.53 12.88 -10.06
N ALA A 230 24.13 14.00 -10.66
CA ALA A 230 22.88 14.07 -11.41
C ALA A 230 22.85 13.07 -12.57
N THR A 231 23.97 12.95 -13.30
CA THR A 231 24.09 12.00 -14.41
C THR A 231 24.08 10.54 -13.91
N ARG A 232 24.76 10.23 -12.79
CA ARG A 232 24.72 8.89 -12.16
C ARG A 232 23.30 8.46 -11.82
N HIS A 233 22.53 9.34 -11.18
CA HIS A 233 21.13 9.10 -10.86
C HIS A 233 20.24 9.07 -12.12
N LEU A 234 20.56 9.86 -13.14
CA LEU A 234 19.83 9.88 -14.41
C LEU A 234 19.93 8.55 -15.16
N VAL A 235 21.11 7.92 -15.20
CA VAL A 235 21.29 6.58 -15.81
C VAL A 235 20.37 5.55 -15.15
N ALA A 236 20.35 5.52 -13.81
CA ALA A 236 19.54 4.57 -13.05
C ALA A 236 18.03 4.82 -13.19
N THR A 237 17.61 6.08 -13.21
CA THR A 237 16.18 6.46 -13.35
C THR A 237 15.64 6.18 -14.75
N LEU A 238 16.39 6.50 -15.80
CA LEU A 238 16.03 6.17 -17.18
C LEU A 238 15.91 4.65 -17.39
N ALA A 239 16.86 3.88 -16.85
CA ALA A 239 16.81 2.42 -16.89
C ALA A 239 15.58 1.85 -16.15
N ALA A 240 15.23 2.41 -14.98
CA ALA A 240 14.05 2.01 -14.23
C ALA A 240 12.72 2.33 -14.95
N MET A 241 12.71 3.36 -15.81
CA MET A 241 11.58 3.68 -16.69
C MET A 241 11.49 2.81 -17.96
N GLY A 242 12.44 1.89 -18.17
CA GLY A 242 12.53 1.08 -19.40
C GLY A 242 13.17 1.81 -20.58
N LEU A 243 13.65 3.06 -20.39
CA LEU A 243 14.30 3.87 -21.43
C LEU A 243 15.78 3.50 -21.55
N ARG A 244 16.07 2.28 -22.01
CA ARG A 244 17.43 1.72 -22.03
C ARG A 244 18.41 2.49 -22.93
N ASP A 245 17.96 2.98 -24.09
CA ASP A 245 18.85 3.71 -24.99
C ASP A 245 19.25 5.07 -24.40
N GLY A 246 18.29 5.79 -23.81
CA GLY A 246 18.60 7.03 -23.07
C GLY A 246 19.51 6.78 -21.85
N ALA A 247 19.37 5.64 -21.17
CA ALA A 247 20.26 5.26 -20.07
C ALA A 247 21.69 4.95 -20.56
N ARG A 248 21.84 4.32 -21.74
CA ARG A 248 23.14 4.10 -22.38
C ARG A 248 23.80 5.42 -22.76
N ASP A 249 23.05 6.35 -23.35
CA ASP A 249 23.56 7.67 -23.72
C ASP A 249 24.04 8.45 -22.48
N ALA A 250 23.23 8.46 -21.42
CA ALA A 250 23.62 9.07 -20.15
C ALA A 250 24.85 8.40 -19.52
N LEU A 251 25.00 7.08 -19.67
CA LEU A 251 26.17 6.33 -19.18
C LEU A 251 27.42 6.68 -19.98
N LEU A 252 27.32 6.83 -21.30
CA LEU A 252 28.42 7.30 -22.14
C LEU A 252 28.90 8.69 -21.70
N GLU A 253 27.98 9.61 -21.43
CA GLU A 253 28.31 10.93 -20.91
C GLU A 253 28.93 10.89 -19.51
N LEU A 254 28.41 10.03 -18.63
CA LEU A 254 28.99 9.82 -17.29
C LEU A 254 30.43 9.33 -17.40
N ARG A 255 30.72 8.39 -18.31
CA ARG A 255 32.07 7.85 -18.51
C ARG A 255 33.08 8.87 -19.03
N LYS A 256 32.63 9.90 -19.76
CA LYS A 256 33.50 11.03 -20.13
C LYS A 256 33.96 11.83 -18.90
N ALA A 257 33.13 11.87 -17.86
CA ALA A 257 33.42 12.57 -16.60
C ALA A 257 34.04 11.66 -15.53
N ASP A 258 33.85 10.35 -15.63
CA ASP A 258 34.34 9.34 -14.69
C ASP A 258 34.67 8.03 -15.45
N PRO A 259 35.91 7.89 -15.98
CA PRO A 259 36.30 6.76 -16.81
C PRO A 259 36.25 5.38 -16.12
N GLU A 260 36.30 5.35 -14.79
CA GLU A 260 36.25 4.13 -13.95
C GLU A 260 34.85 3.48 -13.97
N VAL A 261 33.82 4.21 -14.39
CA VAL A 261 32.46 3.70 -14.46
C VAL A 261 32.35 2.61 -15.53
N PRO A 262 31.69 1.46 -15.25
CA PRO A 262 31.52 0.38 -16.21
C PRO A 262 30.93 0.82 -17.55
N ALA A 263 31.48 0.28 -18.64
CA ALA A 263 31.03 0.53 -20.02
C ALA A 263 29.63 -0.02 -20.30
N ASP A 264 29.36 -1.19 -19.72
CA ASP A 264 28.13 -1.94 -19.92
C ASP A 264 27.06 -1.48 -18.93
N LEU A 265 25.86 -1.20 -19.45
CA LEU A 265 24.75 -0.67 -18.66
C LEU A 265 24.30 -1.64 -17.57
N ASP A 266 24.19 -2.95 -17.87
CA ASP A 266 23.71 -3.92 -16.89
C ASP A 266 24.75 -4.15 -15.77
N THR A 267 26.03 -4.03 -16.08
CA THR A 267 27.14 -4.05 -15.12
C THR A 267 27.15 -2.80 -14.25
N TYR A 268 26.98 -1.61 -14.84
CA TYR A 268 26.79 -0.36 -14.08
C TYR A 268 25.61 -0.47 -13.12
N LEU A 269 24.45 -0.92 -13.60
CA LEU A 269 23.23 -1.02 -12.78
C LEU A 269 23.34 -2.08 -11.67
N ARG A 270 24.17 -3.11 -11.84
CA ARG A 270 24.54 -4.04 -10.76
C ARG A 270 25.37 -3.33 -9.69
N ALA A 271 26.50 -2.74 -10.08
CA ALA A 271 27.37 -2.00 -9.15
C ALA A 271 26.63 -0.87 -8.43
N TRP A 272 25.76 -0.14 -9.14
CA TRP A 272 24.91 0.90 -8.58
C TRP A 272 23.94 0.37 -7.50
N ARG A 273 23.34 -0.80 -7.73
CA ARG A 273 22.46 -1.44 -6.72
C ARG A 273 23.26 -1.87 -5.50
N ASP A 274 24.45 -2.40 -5.70
CA ASP A 274 25.33 -2.85 -4.62
C ASP A 274 25.80 -1.64 -3.79
N GLU A 275 26.22 -0.55 -4.42
CA GLU A 275 26.62 0.72 -3.78
C GLU A 275 25.46 1.37 -3.00
N VAL A 276 24.23 1.35 -3.53
CA VAL A 276 23.02 1.82 -2.82
C VAL A 276 22.66 0.91 -1.63
N THR A 277 23.06 -0.36 -1.69
CA THR A 277 22.84 -1.34 -0.61
C THR A 277 23.92 -1.22 0.47
N GLU A 278 25.18 -0.98 0.10
CA GLU A 278 26.32 -0.78 1.01
C GLU A 278 26.30 0.59 1.70
N ARG A 279 25.89 1.68 1.01
CA ARG A 279 25.68 3.00 1.64
C ARG A 279 24.58 3.01 2.71
N LYS A 280 23.68 2.01 2.70
CA LYS A 280 22.71 1.78 3.79
C LYS A 280 23.30 1.00 4.97
N GLY A 281 24.52 0.45 4.84
CA GLY A 281 25.21 -0.38 5.82
C GLY A 281 26.22 0.34 6.71
N GLY A 282 26.53 1.62 6.45
CA GLY A 282 27.42 2.42 7.29
C GLY A 282 26.64 3.15 8.39
N GLY A 283 26.37 2.48 9.51
CA GLY A 283 25.77 3.10 10.71
C GLY A 283 24.32 2.70 10.98
N ARG A 284 23.99 1.41 10.90
CA ARG A 284 22.79 0.89 11.55
C ARG A 284 23.17 -0.22 12.51
N ASP A 285 22.96 0.02 13.79
CA ASP A 285 22.37 -1.04 14.61
C ASP A 285 21.20 -1.60 13.79
N LYS A 286 21.33 -2.87 13.41
CA LYS A 286 20.44 -3.56 12.48
C LYS A 286 19.00 -3.27 12.88
N GLU A 287 18.29 -2.51 12.06
CA GLU A 287 16.93 -2.02 12.34
C GLU A 287 16.06 -3.22 12.77
N VAL A 288 15.69 -3.25 14.05
CA VAL A 288 14.86 -4.31 14.62
C VAL A 288 13.41 -3.89 14.50
N ILE A 289 12.74 -4.37 13.45
CA ILE A 289 11.31 -4.14 13.25
C ILE A 289 10.54 -4.87 14.33
N GLY A 290 9.59 -4.18 14.96
CA GLY A 290 8.76 -4.80 16.01
C GLY A 290 9.51 -5.12 17.31
N GLY A 291 10.79 -4.74 17.45
CA GLY A 291 11.63 -5.21 18.57
C GLY A 291 11.96 -6.71 18.53
N ARG A 292 11.70 -7.38 17.40
CA ARG A 292 11.85 -8.83 17.22
C ARG A 292 12.57 -9.23 15.93
N TYR A 293 12.36 -8.46 14.86
CA TYR A 293 12.79 -8.85 13.53
C TYR A 293 13.96 -8.01 13.08
N ARG A 294 15.16 -8.61 13.09
CA ARG A 294 16.38 -7.94 12.69
C ARG A 294 16.56 -8.00 11.19
N ILE A 295 16.46 -6.85 10.51
CA ILE A 295 16.60 -6.80 9.05
C ILE A 295 18.02 -7.17 8.63
N GLU A 296 18.12 -8.03 7.60
CA GLU A 296 19.40 -8.50 7.06
C GLU A 296 19.68 -7.88 5.69
N ARG A 297 18.73 -7.96 4.74
CA ARG A 297 18.88 -7.38 3.40
C ARG A 297 17.53 -7.19 2.70
N LEU A 298 17.50 -6.37 1.66
CA LEU A 298 16.33 -6.24 0.78
C LEU A 298 16.23 -7.48 -0.13
N LEU A 299 15.03 -8.06 -0.25
CA LEU A 299 14.69 -9.13 -1.20
C LEU A 299 14.07 -8.59 -2.49
N GLY A 300 13.28 -7.52 -2.41
CA GLY A 300 12.65 -6.90 -3.58
C GLY A 300 11.85 -5.65 -3.24
N ALA A 301 11.47 -4.87 -4.26
CA ALA A 301 10.60 -3.70 -4.13
C ALA A 301 9.63 -3.65 -5.31
N GLY A 302 8.37 -3.29 -5.05
CA GLY A 302 7.31 -3.19 -6.06
C GLY A 302 6.22 -2.21 -5.63
N ALA A 303 5.17 -2.03 -6.44
CA ALA A 303 4.16 -0.98 -6.24
C ALA A 303 3.49 -0.98 -4.84
N SER A 304 3.35 -2.15 -4.21
CA SER A 304 2.72 -2.30 -2.89
C SER A 304 3.68 -2.12 -1.71
N GLY A 305 5.00 -2.19 -1.91
CA GLY A 305 5.96 -2.12 -0.80
C GLY A 305 7.37 -2.64 -1.08
N ARG A 306 8.15 -2.78 -0.01
CA ARG A 306 9.48 -3.39 0.01
C ARG A 306 9.45 -4.69 0.80
N VAL A 307 10.14 -5.72 0.33
CA VAL A 307 10.26 -7.02 1.02
C VAL A 307 11.70 -7.20 1.47
N PHE A 308 11.90 -7.51 2.75
CA PHE A 308 13.20 -7.71 3.37
C PHE A 308 13.37 -9.14 3.86
N LEU A 309 14.59 -9.65 3.83
CA LEU A 309 15.01 -10.79 4.62
C LEU A 309 15.32 -10.28 6.03
N ALA A 310 14.77 -10.94 7.04
CA ALA A 310 15.04 -10.64 8.44
C ALA A 310 15.26 -11.93 9.23
N ALA A 311 15.98 -11.82 10.34
CA ALA A 311 16.04 -12.85 11.36
C ALA A 311 14.95 -12.57 12.40
N ASP A 312 14.09 -13.56 12.66
CA ASP A 312 13.21 -13.58 13.84
C ASP A 312 14.06 -14.02 15.04
N GLU A 313 14.43 -13.07 15.90
CA GLU A 313 15.36 -13.33 17.01
C GLU A 313 14.75 -14.16 18.14
N ILE A 314 13.42 -14.23 18.20
CA ILE A 314 12.70 -15.05 19.19
C ILE A 314 12.57 -16.48 18.67
N ALA A 315 12.12 -16.66 17.42
CA ALA A 315 11.90 -17.99 16.85
C ALA A 315 13.17 -18.63 16.27
N GLY A 316 14.26 -17.87 16.12
CA GLY A 316 15.55 -18.37 15.60
C GLY A 316 15.50 -18.77 14.12
N ARG A 317 14.63 -18.14 13.31
CA ARG A 317 14.45 -18.48 11.89
C ARG A 317 14.50 -17.26 10.97
N SER A 318 14.87 -17.46 9.72
CA SER A 318 14.77 -16.43 8.69
C SER A 318 13.32 -16.23 8.22
N VAL A 319 12.92 -14.98 8.05
CA VAL A 319 11.57 -14.58 7.62
C VAL A 319 11.64 -13.52 6.52
N ALA A 320 10.60 -13.44 5.70
CA ALA A 320 10.42 -12.38 4.72
C ALA A 320 9.44 -11.33 5.28
N ILE A 321 9.84 -10.05 5.32
CA ILE A 321 9.01 -8.97 5.85
C ILE A 321 8.65 -8.01 4.72
N LYS A 322 7.36 -7.97 4.37
CA LYS A 322 6.81 -7.01 3.42
C LYS A 322 6.32 -5.78 4.15
N MET A 323 6.97 -4.65 3.91
CA MET A 323 6.60 -3.32 4.41
C MET A 323 5.86 -2.53 3.34
N PHE A 324 4.68 -2.02 3.66
CA PHE A 324 3.81 -1.34 2.69
C PHE A 324 4.07 0.18 2.68
N PHE A 325 4.06 0.80 1.50
CA PHE A 325 4.40 2.24 1.33
C PHE A 325 3.39 3.24 1.94
N ALA A 326 2.22 2.77 2.38
CA ALA A 326 1.09 3.60 2.79
C ALA A 326 0.64 3.45 4.26
N ALA A 327 1.34 2.66 5.08
CA ALA A 327 0.89 2.40 6.45
C ALA A 327 0.97 3.59 7.43
N GLY A 328 1.55 4.72 7.02
CA GLY A 328 1.63 5.94 7.85
C GLY A 328 0.36 6.80 7.88
N ALA A 329 -0.63 6.57 7.01
CA ALA A 329 -1.90 7.30 7.02
C ALA A 329 -3.04 6.34 7.38
N ARG A 330 -3.30 6.18 8.69
CA ARG A 330 -4.48 5.45 9.18
C ARG A 330 -5.75 6.01 8.51
N GLY A 331 -6.57 5.14 7.92
CA GLY A 331 -7.85 5.52 7.29
C GLY A 331 -7.84 5.79 5.77
N GLY A 332 -6.73 5.56 5.08
CA GLY A 332 -6.68 5.63 3.61
C GLY A 332 -7.05 4.30 2.92
N THR A 333 -7.58 4.37 1.69
CA THR A 333 -7.97 3.20 0.88
C THR A 333 -6.84 2.19 0.65
N ALA A 334 -5.57 2.62 0.61
CA ALA A 334 -4.41 1.74 0.52
C ALA A 334 -4.11 1.00 1.84
N TYR A 335 -4.37 1.62 2.99
CA TYR A 335 -4.23 1.00 4.31
C TYR A 335 -5.33 -0.03 4.54
N GLU A 336 -6.57 0.29 4.19
CA GLU A 336 -7.69 -0.66 4.26
C GLU A 336 -7.47 -1.88 3.35
N ARG A 337 -6.91 -1.66 2.14
CA ARG A 337 -6.45 -2.73 1.25
C ARG A 337 -5.38 -3.60 1.89
N PHE A 338 -4.34 -3.00 2.47
CA PHE A 338 -3.30 -3.73 3.20
C PHE A 338 -3.88 -4.59 4.33
N VAL A 339 -4.75 -4.02 5.17
CA VAL A 339 -5.42 -4.74 6.26
C VAL A 339 -6.22 -5.92 5.73
N ARG A 340 -6.90 -5.75 4.60
CA ARG A 340 -7.68 -6.81 3.95
C ARG A 340 -6.78 -7.93 3.40
N GLU A 341 -5.69 -7.58 2.71
CA GLU A 341 -4.71 -8.56 2.19
C GLU A 341 -4.02 -9.33 3.31
N ALA A 342 -3.55 -8.61 4.33
CA ALA A 342 -2.99 -9.15 5.57
C ALA A 342 -3.91 -10.20 6.21
N ARG A 343 -5.19 -9.84 6.42
CA ARG A 343 -6.18 -10.73 7.01
C ARG A 343 -6.45 -11.94 6.13
N LEU A 344 -6.66 -11.75 4.84
CA LEU A 344 -6.91 -12.85 3.90
C LEU A 344 -5.73 -13.83 3.88
N ALA A 345 -4.50 -13.34 3.72
CA ALA A 345 -3.31 -14.18 3.70
C ALA A 345 -3.11 -14.94 5.02
N SER A 346 -3.43 -14.34 6.19
CA SER A 346 -3.34 -15.01 7.49
C SER A 346 -4.36 -16.14 7.71
N THR A 347 -5.45 -16.18 6.94
CA THR A 347 -6.50 -17.20 7.08
C THR A 347 -6.26 -18.44 6.21
N LEU A 348 -5.26 -18.37 5.32
CA LEU A 348 -4.93 -19.43 4.38
C LEU A 348 -3.72 -20.20 4.88
N SER A 349 -3.90 -21.48 5.19
CA SER A 349 -2.80 -22.39 5.55
C SER A 349 -2.85 -23.61 4.64
N HIS A 350 -1.79 -23.81 3.87
CA HIS A 350 -1.62 -24.95 2.97
C HIS A 350 -0.12 -25.10 2.63
N PRO A 351 0.43 -26.32 2.47
CA PRO A 351 1.85 -26.53 2.15
C PRO A 351 2.34 -25.81 0.89
N SER A 352 1.45 -25.59 -0.08
CA SER A 352 1.73 -24.91 -1.34
C SER A 352 1.33 -23.42 -1.35
N LEU A 353 1.04 -22.83 -0.19
CA LEU A 353 0.86 -21.39 -0.03
C LEU A 353 1.98 -20.83 0.85
N VAL A 354 2.42 -19.61 0.55
CA VAL A 354 3.37 -18.89 1.42
C VAL A 354 2.70 -18.61 2.75
N GLU A 355 3.30 -19.09 3.83
CA GLU A 355 2.73 -18.93 5.17
C GLU A 355 2.95 -17.51 5.69
N VAL A 356 1.91 -16.94 6.32
CA VAL A 356 1.99 -15.68 7.05
C VAL A 356 2.19 -16.00 8.53
N TYR A 357 3.27 -15.48 9.11
CA TYR A 357 3.61 -15.72 10.51
C TYR A 357 3.10 -14.62 11.44
N ASP A 358 3.13 -13.38 11.01
CA ASP A 358 2.73 -12.24 11.83
C ASP A 358 2.28 -11.08 10.96
N VAL A 359 1.44 -10.22 11.50
CA VAL A 359 1.02 -8.99 10.83
C VAL A 359 0.91 -7.85 11.82
N SER A 360 1.56 -6.73 11.50
CA SER A 360 1.43 -5.50 12.25
C SER A 360 0.75 -4.46 11.38
N VAL A 361 -0.55 -4.35 11.57
CA VAL A 361 -1.37 -3.34 10.89
C VAL A 361 -0.92 -1.93 11.27
N GLU A 362 -0.63 -1.70 12.56
CA GLU A 362 -0.15 -0.42 13.08
C GLU A 362 1.20 0.01 12.48
N ARG A 363 2.13 -0.93 12.32
CA ARG A 363 3.48 -0.65 11.81
C ARG A 363 3.62 -0.88 10.32
N GLY A 364 2.57 -1.38 9.65
CA GLY A 364 2.54 -1.49 8.20
C GLY A 364 3.34 -2.63 7.61
N PHE A 365 3.50 -3.75 8.32
CA PHE A 365 4.27 -4.88 7.82
C PHE A 365 3.55 -6.22 7.97
N LEU A 366 3.90 -7.13 7.06
CA LEU A 366 3.50 -8.53 7.03
C LEU A 366 4.76 -9.40 7.10
N VAL A 367 4.80 -10.34 8.03
CA VAL A 367 5.90 -11.30 8.20
C VAL A 367 5.46 -12.64 7.63
N MET A 368 6.29 -13.18 6.74
CA MET A 368 5.99 -14.34 5.92
C MET A 368 7.13 -15.35 5.98
N GLU A 369 6.85 -16.56 5.54
CA GLU A 369 7.85 -17.58 5.27
C GLU A 369 8.91 -17.07 4.28
N TYR A 370 10.18 -17.22 4.63
CA TYR A 370 11.27 -16.98 3.69
C TYR A 370 11.54 -18.23 2.86
N LEU A 371 11.48 -18.08 1.53
CA LEU A 371 11.68 -19.15 0.56
C LEU A 371 13.02 -18.97 -0.17
N PRO A 372 14.07 -19.71 0.21
CA PRO A 372 15.43 -19.49 -0.29
C PRO A 372 15.62 -19.91 -1.76
N GLY A 373 14.72 -20.71 -2.32
CA GLY A 373 14.78 -21.17 -3.71
C GLY A 373 14.35 -20.14 -4.76
N GLY A 374 14.00 -18.91 -4.33
CA GLY A 374 13.62 -17.79 -5.20
C GLY A 374 12.26 -17.96 -5.87
N SER A 375 11.87 -17.00 -6.70
CA SER A 375 10.66 -17.09 -7.52
C SER A 375 10.91 -17.72 -8.90
N LEU A 376 9.85 -18.22 -9.54
CA LEU A 376 9.91 -18.72 -10.91
C LEU A 376 10.40 -17.64 -11.88
N ALA A 377 9.97 -16.39 -11.69
CA ALA A 377 10.46 -15.25 -12.47
C ALA A 377 11.99 -15.10 -12.37
N GLN A 378 12.55 -15.22 -11.16
CA GLN A 378 14.00 -15.12 -10.95
C GLN A 378 14.76 -16.27 -11.64
N ARG A 379 14.22 -17.49 -11.58
CA ARG A 379 14.80 -18.67 -12.24
C ARG A 379 14.80 -18.53 -13.76
N LEU A 380 13.65 -18.16 -14.33
CA LEU A 380 13.51 -17.95 -15.77
C LEU A 380 14.43 -16.82 -16.27
N ALA A 381 14.52 -15.71 -15.52
CA ALA A 381 15.41 -14.59 -15.83
C ALA A 381 16.90 -14.96 -15.72
N ALA A 382 17.26 -15.89 -14.84
CA ALA A 382 18.62 -16.45 -14.74
C ALA A 382 18.95 -17.45 -15.87
N GLY A 383 18.01 -17.71 -16.79
CA GLY A 383 18.18 -18.67 -17.87
C GLY A 383 17.93 -20.13 -17.45
N GLU A 384 17.47 -20.38 -16.23
CA GLU A 384 17.10 -21.73 -15.79
C GLU A 384 15.93 -22.25 -16.66
N ARG A 385 15.97 -23.55 -16.96
CA ARG A 385 14.88 -24.26 -17.64
C ARG A 385 14.48 -25.44 -16.77
N LEU A 386 13.23 -25.42 -16.32
CA LEU A 386 12.68 -26.51 -15.52
C LEU A 386 12.46 -27.72 -16.43
N SER A 387 12.84 -28.91 -15.96
CA SER A 387 12.49 -30.15 -16.66
C SER A 387 10.98 -30.33 -16.72
N PRO A 388 10.43 -31.07 -17.71
CA PRO A 388 8.99 -31.29 -17.80
C PRO A 388 8.37 -31.87 -16.52
N THR A 389 9.11 -32.72 -15.81
CA THR A 389 8.70 -33.27 -14.51
C THR A 389 8.63 -32.20 -13.42
N GLN A 390 9.59 -31.27 -13.39
CA GLN A 390 9.59 -30.15 -12.45
C GLN A 390 8.45 -29.17 -12.76
N VAL A 391 8.18 -28.86 -14.03
CA VAL A 391 7.05 -28.01 -14.42
C VAL A 391 5.72 -28.65 -14.01
N ARG A 392 5.53 -29.95 -14.28
CA ARG A 392 4.33 -30.67 -13.84
C ARG A 392 4.17 -30.64 -12.32
N ARG A 393 5.24 -30.89 -11.56
CA ARG A 393 5.20 -30.87 -10.10
C ARG A 393 4.85 -29.48 -9.56
N MET A 394 5.49 -28.42 -10.08
CA MET A 394 5.18 -27.04 -9.76
C MET A 394 3.71 -26.71 -10.04
N ALA A 395 3.18 -27.15 -11.19
CA ALA A 395 1.77 -26.96 -11.53
C ALA A 395 0.83 -27.62 -10.52
N LEU A 396 1.12 -28.86 -10.11
CA LEU A 396 0.32 -29.59 -9.12
C LEU A 396 0.37 -28.95 -7.72
N ASP A 397 1.52 -28.42 -7.32
CA ASP A 397 1.66 -27.67 -6.08
C ASP A 397 0.82 -26.38 -6.12
N ILE A 398 0.92 -25.58 -7.20
CA ILE A 398 0.11 -24.36 -7.40
C ILE A 398 -1.38 -24.67 -7.37
N ILE A 399 -1.81 -25.75 -8.04
CA ILE A 399 -3.20 -26.20 -8.03
C ILE A 399 -3.67 -26.51 -6.61
N GLY A 400 -2.87 -27.22 -5.80
CA GLY A 400 -3.22 -27.48 -4.40
C GLY A 400 -3.38 -26.20 -3.58
N GLY A 401 -2.50 -25.21 -3.77
CA GLY A 401 -2.61 -23.91 -3.12
C GLY A 401 -3.88 -23.15 -3.53
N LEU A 402 -4.21 -23.15 -4.82
CA LEU A 402 -5.41 -22.50 -5.34
C LEU A 402 -6.70 -23.22 -4.92
N GLU A 403 -6.73 -24.56 -4.90
CA GLU A 403 -7.86 -25.32 -4.37
C GLU A 403 -8.13 -24.93 -2.91
N ALA A 404 -7.09 -24.84 -2.08
CA ALA A 404 -7.21 -24.43 -0.68
C ALA A 404 -7.75 -22.99 -0.50
N ALA A 405 -7.40 -22.07 -1.41
CA ALA A 405 -7.92 -20.70 -1.43
C ALA A 405 -9.36 -20.63 -1.96
N HIS A 406 -9.64 -21.33 -3.06
CA HIS A 406 -10.96 -21.38 -3.72
C HIS A 406 -12.01 -21.99 -2.80
N HIS A 407 -11.66 -23.04 -2.02
CA HIS A 407 -12.54 -23.61 -1.00
C HIS A 407 -12.95 -22.61 0.09
N ARG A 408 -12.14 -21.57 0.32
CA ARG A 408 -12.44 -20.47 1.24
C ARG A 408 -13.08 -19.26 0.53
N GLY A 409 -13.47 -19.41 -0.73
CA GLY A 409 -14.09 -18.36 -1.55
C GLY A 409 -13.11 -17.26 -1.99
N VAL A 410 -11.80 -17.52 -1.91
CA VAL A 410 -10.76 -16.58 -2.30
C VAL A 410 -10.25 -16.94 -3.70
N VAL A 411 -10.45 -16.05 -4.67
CA VAL A 411 -9.79 -16.11 -5.99
C VAL A 411 -8.47 -15.35 -5.89
N HIS A 412 -7.39 -15.89 -6.43
CA HIS A 412 -6.05 -15.31 -6.28
C HIS A 412 -5.86 -14.04 -7.11
N ARG A 413 -6.33 -14.04 -8.38
CA ARG A 413 -6.36 -12.92 -9.33
C ARG A 413 -5.02 -12.37 -9.80
N ASP A 414 -3.91 -12.98 -9.42
CA ASP A 414 -2.56 -12.50 -9.75
C ASP A 414 -1.56 -13.68 -9.80
N VAL A 415 -1.95 -14.79 -10.43
CA VAL A 415 -1.04 -15.93 -10.61
C VAL A 415 -0.05 -15.58 -11.72
N LYS A 416 1.23 -15.51 -11.37
CA LYS A 416 2.33 -15.21 -12.29
C LYS A 416 3.67 -15.73 -11.76
N PRO A 417 4.71 -15.86 -12.60
CA PRO A 417 6.01 -16.37 -12.17
C PRO A 417 6.64 -15.61 -10.98
N ALA A 418 6.36 -14.32 -10.82
CA ALA A 418 6.87 -13.54 -9.69
C ALA A 418 6.26 -13.94 -8.34
N ASN A 419 5.08 -14.57 -8.35
CA ASN A 419 4.32 -14.98 -7.17
C ASN A 419 4.42 -16.49 -6.88
N VAL A 420 5.12 -17.25 -7.73
CA VAL A 420 5.43 -18.68 -7.53
C VAL A 420 6.85 -18.79 -6.98
N PHE A 421 6.99 -19.24 -5.73
CA PHE A 421 8.25 -19.34 -5.01
C PHE A 421 8.65 -20.79 -4.74
N PHE A 422 9.92 -21.04 -4.47
CA PHE A 422 10.43 -22.37 -4.17
C PHE A 422 11.10 -22.43 -2.79
N ASP A 423 10.75 -23.45 -2.00
CA ASP A 423 11.44 -23.75 -0.76
C ASP A 423 12.83 -24.40 -1.01
N ALA A 424 13.57 -24.69 0.06
CA ALA A 424 14.89 -25.33 -0.04
C ALA A 424 14.85 -26.76 -0.64
N ARG A 425 13.67 -27.40 -0.68
CA ARG A 425 13.45 -28.74 -1.26
C ARG A 425 12.96 -28.66 -2.71
N GLY A 426 12.73 -27.46 -3.24
CA GLY A 426 12.19 -27.22 -4.58
C GLY A 426 10.68 -27.42 -4.69
N THR A 427 9.94 -27.46 -3.58
CA THR A 427 8.47 -27.45 -3.58
C THR A 427 7.98 -26.04 -3.93
N ALA A 428 7.00 -25.94 -4.83
CA ALA A 428 6.46 -24.64 -5.21
C ALA A 428 5.40 -24.15 -4.21
N LYS A 429 5.45 -22.86 -3.89
CA LYS A 429 4.48 -22.18 -3.03
C LYS A 429 3.99 -20.90 -3.69
N LEU A 430 2.69 -20.68 -3.66
CA LEU A 430 2.04 -19.51 -4.21
C LEU A 430 1.88 -18.43 -3.13
N GLY A 431 2.30 -17.21 -3.44
CA GLY A 431 2.21 -16.05 -2.53
C GLY A 431 1.55 -14.83 -3.16
N ASP A 432 1.35 -13.78 -2.38
CA ASP A 432 0.82 -12.47 -2.82
C ASP A 432 -0.56 -12.54 -3.53
N PHE A 433 -1.62 -12.75 -2.74
CA PHE A 433 -3.01 -12.70 -3.22
C PHE A 433 -3.37 -11.28 -3.71
N GLY A 434 -3.74 -11.15 -4.98
CA GLY A 434 -3.89 -9.90 -5.72
C GLY A 434 -5.17 -9.11 -5.43
N VAL A 435 -5.50 -8.89 -4.16
CA VAL A 435 -6.71 -8.15 -3.76
C VAL A 435 -6.62 -6.66 -4.16
N ALA A 436 -5.39 -6.14 -4.37
CA ALA A 436 -5.11 -4.75 -4.75
C ALA A 436 -5.55 -4.32 -6.17
N HIS A 437 -5.74 -5.23 -7.13
CA HIS A 437 -5.80 -4.85 -8.55
C HIS A 437 -7.17 -4.42 -9.09
N LEU A 438 -8.26 -4.65 -8.37
CA LEU A 438 -9.62 -4.37 -8.88
C LEU A 438 -10.03 -2.88 -8.88
N VAL A 439 -9.34 -2.02 -8.13
CA VAL A 439 -9.76 -0.61 -7.95
C VAL A 439 -9.00 0.34 -8.88
N ASP A 440 -7.84 -0.07 -9.41
CA ASP A 440 -6.98 0.79 -10.23
C ASP A 440 -7.35 0.80 -11.73
N LEU A 441 -8.34 0.01 -12.16
CA LEU A 441 -8.88 0.12 -13.53
C LEU A 441 -9.74 1.38 -13.73
N GLY A 442 -10.17 2.04 -12.65
CA GLY A 442 -10.97 3.26 -12.70
C GLY A 442 -10.15 4.56 -12.74
N GLN A 443 -8.88 4.54 -12.34
CA GLN A 443 -8.02 5.72 -12.29
C GLN A 443 -6.55 5.35 -12.52
N THR A 444 -5.90 6.09 -13.42
CA THR A 444 -4.46 6.13 -13.76
C THR A 444 -3.98 5.35 -15.00
N GLN A 445 -3.63 6.13 -16.03
CA GLN A 445 -2.64 5.77 -17.06
C GLN A 445 -1.25 5.80 -16.41
N THR A 446 -0.46 4.71 -16.43
CA THR A 446 1.02 4.70 -16.59
C THR A 446 1.67 3.31 -16.44
N GLY A 447 2.65 3.04 -17.33
CA GLY A 447 3.68 1.99 -17.49
C GLY A 447 3.93 0.84 -16.49
N GLY A 448 3.61 0.94 -15.19
CA GLY A 448 3.83 -0.15 -14.22
C GLY A 448 2.83 -1.31 -14.36
N LEU A 449 1.70 -1.04 -15.01
CA LEU A 449 0.64 -2.00 -15.31
C LEU A 449 1.07 -3.07 -16.32
N ILE A 450 2.05 -2.77 -17.19
CA ILE A 450 2.38 -3.59 -18.37
C ILE A 450 2.86 -5.01 -17.99
N GLY A 451 3.62 -5.15 -16.89
CA GLY A 451 4.16 -6.45 -16.45
C GLY A 451 3.13 -7.39 -15.82
N THR A 452 2.11 -6.86 -15.13
CA THR A 452 1.03 -7.67 -14.54
C THR A 452 -0.06 -7.97 -15.56
N LEU A 453 -0.36 -7.02 -16.47
CA LEU A 453 -1.36 -7.21 -17.53
C LEU A 453 -1.04 -8.43 -18.42
N ALA A 454 0.24 -8.78 -18.61
CA ALA A 454 0.67 -9.91 -19.44
C ALA A 454 0.23 -11.30 -18.93
N TYR A 455 -0.28 -11.40 -17.70
CA TYR A 455 -0.80 -12.64 -17.11
C TYR A 455 -2.29 -12.54 -16.75
N MET A 456 -2.91 -11.38 -16.95
CA MET A 456 -4.32 -11.16 -16.62
C MET A 456 -5.23 -11.89 -17.60
N SER A 457 -6.36 -12.39 -17.11
CA SER A 457 -7.38 -12.97 -17.95
C SER A 457 -8.17 -11.91 -18.74
N PRO A 458 -8.81 -12.28 -19.87
CA PRO A 458 -9.64 -11.38 -20.65
C PRO A 458 -10.73 -10.67 -19.82
N GLU A 459 -11.36 -11.39 -18.90
CA GLU A 459 -12.36 -10.85 -17.98
C GLU A 459 -11.77 -9.88 -16.94
N GLN A 460 -10.50 -10.06 -16.54
CA GLN A 460 -9.80 -9.08 -15.70
C GLN A 460 -9.50 -7.80 -16.48
N ILE A 461 -9.07 -7.92 -17.74
CA ILE A 461 -8.75 -6.78 -18.62
C ILE A 461 -10.01 -5.95 -18.93
N THR A 462 -11.14 -6.62 -19.18
CA THR A 462 -12.42 -5.97 -19.51
C THR A 462 -13.21 -5.49 -18.30
N GLY A 463 -12.77 -5.83 -17.08
CA GLY A 463 -13.51 -5.53 -15.85
C GLY A 463 -14.78 -6.38 -15.67
N ALA A 464 -14.93 -7.46 -16.45
CA ALA A 464 -16.02 -8.42 -16.30
C ALA A 464 -15.90 -9.20 -14.97
N PRO A 465 -16.99 -9.83 -14.49
CA PRO A 465 -16.98 -10.58 -13.23
C PRO A 465 -15.88 -11.65 -13.19
N ILE A 466 -14.95 -11.51 -12.23
CA ILE A 466 -13.82 -12.42 -12.04
C ILE A 466 -14.28 -13.65 -11.23
N SER A 467 -14.05 -14.84 -11.76
CA SER A 467 -14.27 -16.13 -11.10
C SER A 467 -12.96 -16.93 -11.00
N ILE A 468 -13.04 -18.18 -10.51
CA ILE A 468 -11.92 -19.13 -10.52
C ILE A 468 -11.33 -19.37 -11.92
N ALA A 469 -12.11 -19.12 -12.98
CA ALA A 469 -11.68 -19.24 -14.36
C ALA A 469 -10.56 -18.24 -14.73
N ALA A 470 -10.43 -17.13 -13.98
CA ALA A 470 -9.34 -16.18 -14.16
C ALA A 470 -8.01 -16.78 -13.67
N ASP A 471 -8.00 -17.43 -12.50
CA ASP A 471 -6.80 -18.09 -11.97
C ASP A 471 -6.34 -19.21 -12.90
N LEU A 472 -7.29 -19.99 -13.47
CA LEU A 472 -6.98 -21.03 -14.45
C LEU A 472 -6.32 -20.46 -15.72
N TYR A 473 -6.82 -19.32 -16.22
CA TYR A 473 -6.20 -18.64 -17.36
C TYR A 473 -4.78 -18.18 -17.04
N SER A 474 -4.58 -17.52 -15.89
CA SER A 474 -3.26 -17.03 -15.45
C SER A 474 -2.26 -18.15 -15.18
N ILE A 475 -2.71 -19.30 -14.66
CA ILE A 475 -1.90 -20.54 -14.61
C ILE A 475 -1.52 -20.95 -16.03
N GLY A 476 -2.44 -20.93 -16.98
CA GLY A 476 -2.17 -21.27 -18.39
C GLY A 476 -1.03 -20.44 -18.98
N VAL A 477 -1.05 -19.12 -18.76
CA VAL A 477 0.04 -18.22 -19.20
C VAL A 477 1.37 -18.57 -18.50
N THR A 478 1.33 -18.77 -17.19
CA THR A 478 2.50 -19.12 -16.38
C THR A 478 3.12 -20.45 -16.81
N LEU A 479 2.30 -21.47 -17.09
CA LEU A 479 2.78 -22.78 -17.55
C LEU A 479 3.31 -22.71 -18.97
N PHE A 480 2.68 -21.93 -19.85
CA PHE A 480 3.18 -21.71 -21.21
C PHE A 480 4.60 -21.16 -21.19
N GLU A 481 4.86 -20.14 -20.37
CA GLU A 481 6.19 -19.57 -20.21
C GLU A 481 7.17 -20.55 -19.56
N ALA A 482 6.73 -21.30 -18.55
CA ALA A 482 7.59 -22.28 -17.88
C ALA A 482 8.05 -23.42 -18.82
N VAL A 483 7.20 -23.87 -19.74
CA VAL A 483 7.56 -24.96 -20.68
C VAL A 483 8.31 -24.46 -21.92
N THR A 484 7.95 -23.29 -22.46
CA THR A 484 8.55 -22.77 -23.70
C THR A 484 9.72 -21.81 -23.45
N GLY A 485 9.83 -21.25 -22.25
CA GLY A 485 10.71 -20.12 -21.93
C GLY A 485 10.29 -18.80 -22.59
N ARG A 486 9.09 -18.71 -23.17
CA ARG A 486 8.55 -17.54 -23.88
C ARG A 486 7.10 -17.30 -23.49
N MET A 487 6.66 -16.04 -23.50
CA MET A 487 5.25 -15.71 -23.24
C MET A 487 4.37 -16.10 -24.44
N PRO A 488 3.10 -16.52 -24.23
CA PRO A 488 2.18 -16.87 -25.31
C PRO A 488 1.78 -15.65 -26.16
N PHE A 489 1.74 -14.47 -25.56
CA PHE A 489 1.43 -13.20 -26.22
C PHE A 489 2.58 -12.22 -25.96
N LEU A 490 3.16 -11.66 -27.01
CA LEU A 490 4.34 -10.79 -26.99
C LEU A 490 4.14 -9.65 -28.00
N GLY A 491 4.32 -8.41 -27.56
CA GLY A 491 4.28 -7.24 -28.46
C GLY A 491 3.58 -6.02 -27.87
N PRO A 492 3.50 -4.91 -28.64
CA PRO A 492 2.91 -3.65 -28.17
C PRO A 492 1.39 -3.74 -27.95
N ASP A 493 0.72 -4.76 -28.48
CA ASP A 493 -0.75 -4.93 -28.43
C ASP A 493 -1.19 -6.21 -27.68
N PHE A 494 -0.38 -6.67 -26.72
CA PHE A 494 -0.66 -7.88 -25.95
C PHE A 494 -2.06 -7.88 -25.28
N VAL A 495 -2.61 -6.70 -24.96
CA VAL A 495 -3.98 -6.55 -24.48
C VAL A 495 -5.00 -7.07 -25.51
N ALA A 496 -4.92 -6.65 -26.78
CA ALA A 496 -5.79 -7.17 -27.82
C ALA A 496 -5.58 -8.67 -28.04
N GLN A 497 -4.34 -9.16 -27.93
CA GLN A 497 -4.02 -10.58 -28.04
C GLN A 497 -4.67 -11.41 -26.93
N HIS A 498 -4.63 -10.92 -25.69
CA HIS A 498 -5.34 -11.53 -24.58
C HIS A 498 -6.84 -11.55 -24.83
N LEU A 499 -7.42 -10.49 -25.39
CA LEU A 499 -8.87 -10.38 -25.64
C LEU A 499 -9.37 -11.21 -26.84
N GLY A 500 -8.58 -11.37 -27.89
CA GLY A 500 -9.08 -11.88 -29.18
C GLY A 500 -8.23 -12.94 -29.89
N GLU A 501 -6.91 -12.98 -29.69
CA GLU A 501 -6.04 -13.86 -30.47
C GLU A 501 -5.88 -15.25 -29.81
N PRO A 502 -6.04 -16.36 -30.55
CA PRO A 502 -5.77 -17.68 -30.01
C PRO A 502 -4.29 -17.80 -29.61
N ALA A 503 -4.01 -18.50 -28.51
CA ALA A 503 -2.63 -18.74 -28.09
C ALA A 503 -1.90 -19.62 -29.13
N PRO A 504 -0.61 -19.37 -29.38
CA PRO A 504 0.19 -20.25 -30.23
C PRO A 504 0.31 -21.65 -29.61
N VAL A 505 0.54 -22.66 -30.44
CA VAL A 505 0.76 -24.04 -29.98
C VAL A 505 2.15 -24.14 -29.36
N ALA A 506 2.26 -24.56 -28.09
CA ALA A 506 3.51 -24.52 -27.33
C ALA A 506 4.64 -25.33 -27.98
N SER A 507 4.34 -26.52 -28.50
CA SER A 507 5.31 -27.36 -29.23
C SER A 507 5.84 -26.73 -30.52
N SER A 508 5.10 -25.78 -31.11
CA SER A 508 5.56 -25.05 -32.29
C SER A 508 6.46 -23.86 -31.96
N VAL A 509 6.42 -23.38 -30.71
CA VAL A 509 7.18 -22.20 -30.26
C VAL A 509 8.59 -22.54 -29.79
N SER A 510 8.80 -23.71 -29.20
CA SER A 510 10.11 -24.18 -28.75
C SER A 510 10.31 -25.65 -29.05
N GLU A 511 11.35 -25.97 -29.80
CA GLU A 511 11.82 -27.33 -30.01
C GLU A 511 12.15 -27.97 -28.64
N GLY A 512 11.64 -29.17 -28.40
CA GLY A 512 11.80 -29.91 -27.13
C GLY A 512 10.62 -29.83 -26.15
N VAL A 513 9.60 -29.02 -26.42
CA VAL A 513 8.34 -29.06 -25.67
C VAL A 513 7.53 -30.29 -26.06
N ASN A 514 7.10 -31.08 -25.07
CA ASN A 514 6.28 -32.27 -25.30
C ASN A 514 4.89 -31.85 -25.83
N PRO A 515 4.45 -32.35 -27.00
CA PRO A 515 3.15 -32.00 -27.59
C PRO A 515 1.93 -32.30 -26.71
N GLY A 516 2.05 -33.17 -25.70
CA GLY A 516 0.99 -33.41 -24.73
C GLY A 516 0.60 -32.16 -23.91
N TRP A 517 1.47 -31.15 -23.84
CA TRP A 517 1.15 -29.85 -23.22
C TRP A 517 0.16 -29.01 -24.04
N ASP A 518 0.14 -29.17 -25.36
CA ASP A 518 -0.63 -28.33 -26.27
C ASP A 518 -2.14 -28.32 -25.97
N PRO A 519 -2.84 -29.46 -25.82
CA PRO A 519 -4.27 -29.44 -25.50
C PRO A 519 -4.58 -28.82 -24.13
N ILE A 520 -3.70 -29.01 -23.14
CA ILE A 520 -3.87 -28.46 -21.79
C ILE A 520 -3.77 -26.93 -21.85
N LEU A 521 -2.71 -26.41 -22.46
CA LEU A 521 -2.47 -24.97 -22.57
C LEU A 521 -3.52 -24.28 -23.47
N THR A 522 -3.91 -24.93 -24.57
CA THR A 522 -4.98 -24.42 -25.45
C THR A 522 -6.28 -24.25 -24.68
N ASN A 523 -6.70 -25.25 -23.90
CA ASN A 523 -7.96 -25.20 -23.13
C ASN A 523 -7.93 -24.18 -21.99
N LEU A 524 -6.77 -23.93 -21.37
CA LEU A 524 -6.62 -22.90 -20.34
C LEU A 524 -6.68 -21.49 -20.92
N LEU A 525 -6.18 -21.30 -22.15
CA LEU A 525 -6.02 -19.98 -22.80
C LEU A 525 -7.17 -19.59 -23.74
N ILE A 526 -8.28 -20.36 -23.76
CA ILE A 526 -9.53 -19.98 -24.44
C ILE A 526 -10.00 -18.62 -23.91
N LYS A 527 -10.67 -17.80 -24.73
CA LYS A 527 -11.01 -16.41 -24.34
C LYS A 527 -12.28 -16.30 -23.51
N ASN A 528 -13.28 -17.11 -23.79
CA ASN A 528 -14.50 -17.14 -22.99
C ASN A 528 -14.29 -18.04 -21.75
N PRO A 529 -14.47 -17.52 -20.51
CA PRO A 529 -14.29 -18.32 -19.29
C PRO A 529 -15.20 -19.55 -19.21
N GLN A 530 -16.37 -19.55 -19.87
CA GLN A 530 -17.31 -20.69 -19.86
C GLN A 530 -16.87 -21.85 -20.75
N ASP A 531 -15.99 -21.60 -21.72
CA ASP A 531 -15.51 -22.60 -22.68
C ASP A 531 -14.12 -23.15 -22.30
N ARG A 532 -13.48 -22.56 -21.28
CA ARG A 532 -12.18 -23.00 -20.74
C ARG A 532 -12.29 -24.29 -19.94
N THR A 533 -11.14 -24.83 -19.53
CA THR A 533 -11.08 -25.74 -18.37
C THR A 533 -11.84 -25.12 -17.19
N GLN A 534 -12.85 -25.84 -16.67
CA GLN A 534 -13.80 -25.30 -15.70
C GLN A 534 -13.34 -25.44 -14.25
N THR A 535 -12.54 -26.45 -13.93
CA THR A 535 -12.14 -26.75 -12.55
C THR A 535 -10.65 -27.04 -12.41
N LEU A 536 -10.09 -26.72 -11.25
CA LEU A 536 -8.72 -27.09 -10.87
C LEU A 536 -8.54 -28.61 -10.81
N SER A 537 -9.59 -29.36 -10.45
CA SER A 537 -9.56 -30.82 -10.44
C SER A 537 -9.44 -31.43 -11.84
N ASP A 538 -10.06 -30.81 -12.86
CA ASP A 538 -9.91 -31.25 -14.24
C ASP A 538 -8.50 -30.96 -14.77
N LEU A 539 -7.95 -29.79 -14.45
CA LEU A 539 -6.56 -29.46 -14.77
C LEU A 539 -5.58 -30.42 -14.10
N ARG A 540 -5.77 -30.71 -12.80
CA ARG A 540 -4.97 -31.69 -12.04
C ARG A 540 -4.95 -33.05 -12.75
N ARG A 541 -6.13 -33.55 -13.13
CA ARG A 541 -6.28 -34.83 -13.83
C ARG A 541 -5.54 -34.84 -15.17
N GLN A 542 -5.66 -33.78 -15.96
CA GLN A 542 -4.96 -33.66 -17.24
C GLN A 542 -3.43 -33.68 -17.07
N LEU A 543 -2.91 -32.97 -16.06
CA LEU A 543 -1.47 -32.94 -15.76
C LEU A 543 -0.96 -34.28 -15.22
N GLU A 544 -1.72 -34.97 -14.37
CA GLU A 544 -1.37 -36.31 -13.87
C GLU A 544 -1.32 -37.36 -14.98
N GLN A 545 -2.22 -37.25 -15.96
CA GLN A 545 -2.28 -38.14 -17.13
C GLN A 545 -1.30 -37.77 -18.24
N LEU A 546 -0.66 -36.61 -18.17
CA LEU A 546 0.32 -36.15 -19.15
C LEU A 546 1.53 -37.10 -19.18
N ASP A 547 1.71 -37.79 -20.30
CA ASP A 547 2.89 -38.61 -20.56
C ASP A 547 4.07 -37.70 -20.93
N LEU A 548 5.02 -37.56 -20.02
CA LEU A 548 6.23 -36.76 -20.21
C LEU A 548 7.32 -37.50 -21.01
N GLY A 549 7.02 -38.66 -21.59
CA GLY A 549 7.97 -39.44 -22.39
C GLY A 549 8.98 -40.23 -21.56
N THR A 550 8.74 -40.36 -20.24
CA THR A 550 9.63 -41.09 -19.31
C THR A 550 9.17 -42.52 -19.03
N ARG A 551 8.45 -43.15 -19.97
CA ARG A 551 8.28 -44.62 -19.94
C ARG A 551 9.46 -45.30 -20.60
N THR A 552 10.60 -45.32 -19.89
CA THR A 552 11.41 -46.53 -19.95
C THR A 552 10.60 -47.58 -19.22
N ALA A 553 9.92 -48.43 -19.99
CA ALA A 553 9.36 -49.67 -19.48
C ALA A 553 10.52 -50.50 -18.89
N LEU A 554 10.78 -50.34 -17.60
CA LEU A 554 11.47 -51.38 -16.86
C LEU A 554 10.44 -52.49 -16.65
N LEU A 555 10.44 -53.42 -17.60
CA LEU A 555 9.95 -54.77 -17.42
C LEU A 555 10.71 -55.39 -16.23
N PHE A 556 10.25 -55.13 -15.01
CA PHE A 556 10.63 -55.96 -13.88
C PHE A 556 9.74 -57.20 -13.89
N SER A 557 10.37 -58.29 -14.30
CA SER A 557 9.86 -59.65 -14.16
C SER A 557 9.42 -59.92 -12.72
N ASP A 558 8.31 -60.65 -12.61
CA ASP A 558 7.79 -61.25 -11.38
C ASP A 558 8.91 -61.87 -10.53
N ARG A 559 9.30 -61.20 -9.45
CA ARG A 559 9.93 -61.85 -8.31
C ARG A 559 9.28 -61.37 -7.03
N ARG A 560 8.41 -62.25 -6.54
CA ARG A 560 7.79 -62.30 -5.22
C ARG A 560 8.77 -61.82 -4.15
N PHE A 561 8.45 -60.72 -3.49
CA PHE A 561 8.93 -60.43 -2.14
C PHE A 561 7.72 -60.16 -1.26
N ALA A 562 7.50 -61.08 -0.31
CA ALA A 562 6.43 -61.00 0.68
C ALA A 562 6.67 -59.81 1.62
N PRO A 563 5.60 -59.08 2.04
CA PRO A 563 5.75 -57.98 2.97
C PRO A 563 6.09 -58.51 4.37
N ARG A 564 7.24 -58.10 4.89
CA ARG A 564 7.63 -58.35 6.27
C ARG A 564 6.94 -57.31 7.15
N ARG A 565 5.98 -57.77 7.98
CA ARG A 565 5.30 -56.96 8.99
C ARG A 565 6.32 -56.34 9.94
N VAL A 566 6.35 -55.01 10.00
CA VAL A 566 6.83 -54.28 11.18
C VAL A 566 5.61 -53.69 11.84
N SER A 567 5.31 -54.18 13.03
CA SER A 567 4.28 -53.68 13.92
C SER A 567 4.68 -52.28 14.39
N MET A 568 3.91 -51.26 14.01
CA MET A 568 3.76 -50.07 14.84
C MET A 568 2.35 -50.06 15.39
N GLU A 569 2.26 -50.04 16.72
CA GLU A 569 1.02 -49.92 17.46
C GLU A 569 0.23 -48.70 17.00
N ARG A 570 -1.07 -48.94 16.77
CA ARG A 570 -2.08 -47.90 16.64
C ARG A 570 -2.16 -47.13 17.96
N ALA A 571 -1.70 -45.88 17.97
CA ALA A 571 -2.33 -44.87 18.81
C ALA A 571 -3.64 -44.49 18.13
N ALA A 572 -4.76 -44.91 18.71
CA ALA A 572 -6.09 -44.50 18.29
C ALA A 572 -6.26 -43.00 18.56
N VAL A 573 -6.12 -42.17 17.52
CA VAL A 573 -6.66 -40.81 17.53
C VAL A 573 -8.11 -40.95 17.06
N GLN A 574 -9.04 -40.75 18.00
CA GLN A 574 -10.45 -40.57 17.67
C GLN A 574 -10.60 -39.33 16.77
N PRO A 575 -11.52 -39.30 15.80
CA PRO A 575 -11.82 -38.08 15.07
C PRO A 575 -12.47 -37.12 16.07
N GLU A 576 -11.69 -36.19 16.62
CA GLU A 576 -12.27 -35.01 17.27
C GLU A 576 -13.10 -34.30 16.20
N ALA A 577 -14.40 -34.22 16.44
CA ALA A 577 -15.31 -33.42 15.66
C ALA A 577 -14.76 -32.00 15.64
N ASP A 578 -14.40 -31.55 14.44
CA ASP A 578 -13.98 -30.19 14.16
C ASP A 578 -15.12 -29.25 14.56
N THR A 579 -15.09 -28.75 15.79
CA THR A 579 -15.99 -27.68 16.25
C THR A 579 -15.50 -26.36 15.65
N ALA A 580 -15.51 -26.29 14.31
CA ALA A 580 -15.38 -25.03 13.61
C ALA A 580 -16.55 -24.14 14.07
N LYS A 581 -16.23 -22.98 14.64
CA LYS A 581 -17.25 -21.98 15.01
C LYS A 581 -18.12 -21.71 13.76
N PRO A 582 -19.46 -21.77 13.87
CA PRO A 582 -20.33 -21.52 12.73
C PRO A 582 -20.10 -20.10 12.21
N ARG A 583 -19.86 -19.99 10.90
CA ARG A 583 -19.56 -18.73 10.19
C ARG A 583 -20.62 -17.65 10.47
N TYR A 584 -21.88 -18.02 10.50
CA TYR A 584 -22.99 -17.12 10.80
C TYR A 584 -23.35 -17.25 12.27
N GLN A 585 -23.12 -16.18 13.02
CA GLN A 585 -23.47 -16.10 14.44
C GLN A 585 -24.69 -15.20 14.61
N PHE A 586 -25.50 -15.49 15.63
CA PHE A 586 -26.68 -14.69 15.99
C PHE A 586 -27.80 -14.68 14.92
N GLU A 587 -28.32 -15.86 14.56
CA GLU A 587 -29.52 -15.98 13.73
C GLU A 587 -30.75 -15.43 14.48
N THR A 588 -31.26 -14.28 14.05
CA THR A 588 -32.53 -13.69 14.50
C THR A 588 -33.60 -14.01 13.45
N PRO A 589 -34.64 -14.79 13.77
CA PRO A 589 -35.71 -15.08 12.83
C PRO A 589 -36.35 -13.77 12.33
N LEU A 590 -36.42 -13.60 11.00
CA LEU A 590 -37.12 -12.47 10.37
C LEU A 590 -38.55 -12.83 9.96
N GLY A 591 -38.86 -14.13 9.86
CA GLY A 591 -40.17 -14.65 9.50
C GLY A 591 -40.07 -15.87 8.59
N ALA A 592 -41.21 -16.34 8.11
CA ALA A 592 -41.29 -17.43 7.14
C ALA A 592 -42.29 -17.08 6.04
N THR A 593 -42.02 -17.59 4.84
CA THR A 593 -42.97 -17.64 3.73
C THR A 593 -43.57 -19.05 3.67
N PRO A 594 -44.60 -19.30 2.84
CA PRO A 594 -45.12 -20.66 2.62
C PRO A 594 -44.10 -21.68 2.07
N VAL A 595 -42.92 -21.22 1.63
CA VAL A 595 -41.92 -22.05 0.94
C VAL A 595 -40.49 -21.89 1.49
N SER A 596 -40.27 -20.99 2.47
CA SER A 596 -38.93 -20.67 2.99
C SER A 596 -38.97 -20.06 4.40
N GLN A 597 -37.85 -20.17 5.12
CA GLN A 597 -37.62 -19.49 6.40
C GLN A 597 -36.50 -18.46 6.27
N LEU A 598 -36.71 -17.29 6.88
CA LEU A 598 -35.77 -16.17 6.85
C LEU A 598 -35.18 -15.90 8.24
N ALA A 599 -33.87 -15.72 8.30
CA ALA A 599 -33.17 -15.28 9.50
C ALA A 599 -32.13 -14.21 9.15
N ARG A 600 -31.97 -13.21 10.02
CA ARG A 600 -30.84 -12.28 9.98
C ARG A 600 -29.69 -12.86 10.78
N ALA A 601 -28.48 -12.85 10.24
CA ALA A 601 -27.31 -13.31 10.97
C ALA A 601 -26.15 -12.33 10.79
N VAL A 602 -25.12 -12.45 11.63
CA VAL A 602 -23.85 -11.76 11.45
C VAL A 602 -22.85 -12.76 10.87
N ASP A 603 -22.32 -12.46 9.68
CA ASP A 603 -21.19 -13.20 9.13
C ASP A 603 -19.95 -12.87 9.98
N SER A 604 -19.62 -13.72 10.95
CA SER A 604 -18.55 -13.50 11.93
C SER A 604 -17.15 -13.43 11.30
N ILE A 605 -17.01 -13.85 10.04
CA ILE A 605 -15.76 -13.75 9.27
C ILE A 605 -15.63 -12.37 8.62
N LEU A 606 -16.75 -11.78 8.19
CA LEU A 606 -16.79 -10.52 7.45
C LEU A 606 -17.34 -9.34 8.25
N ASP A 607 -17.77 -9.58 9.49
CA ASP A 607 -18.41 -8.64 10.41
C ASP A 607 -19.50 -7.78 9.75
N ARG A 608 -20.43 -8.46 9.06
CA ARG A 608 -21.55 -7.82 8.38
C ARG A 608 -22.86 -8.56 8.61
N SER A 609 -23.95 -7.81 8.60
CA SER A 609 -25.30 -8.37 8.64
C SER A 609 -25.64 -9.03 7.30
N VAL A 610 -26.24 -10.22 7.35
CA VAL A 610 -26.71 -10.99 6.20
C VAL A 610 -28.13 -11.49 6.45
N VAL A 611 -28.86 -11.77 5.37
CA VAL A 611 -30.16 -12.45 5.43
C VAL A 611 -29.98 -13.86 4.87
N ILE A 612 -30.33 -14.85 5.67
CA ILE A 612 -30.27 -16.28 5.33
C ILE A 612 -31.69 -16.72 5.00
N GLU A 613 -31.90 -17.25 3.80
CA GLU A 613 -33.18 -17.83 3.38
C GLU A 613 -33.01 -19.32 3.07
N ARG A 614 -33.73 -20.16 3.80
CA ARG A 614 -33.70 -21.63 3.67
C ARG A 614 -35.02 -22.11 3.06
N PHE A 615 -34.95 -22.81 1.92
CA PHE A 615 -36.14 -23.26 1.18
C PHE A 615 -36.57 -24.67 1.54
N GLU A 616 -37.88 -24.91 1.59
CA GLU A 616 -38.43 -26.24 1.86
C GLU A 616 -38.23 -27.23 0.69
N LEU A 617 -38.44 -28.51 0.96
CA LEU A 617 -38.37 -29.61 -0.01
C LEU A 617 -39.72 -29.84 -0.69
N THR A 618 -40.27 -28.79 -1.33
CA THR A 618 -41.51 -28.85 -2.12
C THR A 618 -41.27 -28.35 -3.55
N ASP A 619 -42.17 -28.70 -4.47
CA ASP A 619 -42.09 -28.25 -5.86
C ASP A 619 -42.23 -26.73 -5.97
N ASP A 620 -43.12 -26.14 -5.16
CA ASP A 620 -43.28 -24.68 -5.08
C ASP A 620 -42.04 -23.98 -4.54
N ALA A 621 -41.38 -24.55 -3.53
CA ALA A 621 -40.11 -24.03 -3.01
C ALA A 621 -38.97 -24.17 -4.01
N THR A 622 -38.97 -25.21 -4.85
CA THR A 622 -37.99 -25.37 -5.93
C THR A 622 -38.18 -24.29 -7.01
N ARG A 623 -39.42 -24.05 -7.42
CA ARG A 623 -39.75 -22.95 -8.35
C ARG A 623 -39.39 -21.58 -7.76
N ALA A 624 -39.66 -21.36 -6.47
CA ALA A 624 -39.32 -20.12 -5.79
C ALA A 624 -37.79 -19.92 -5.66
N LEU A 625 -37.04 -20.99 -5.37
CA LEU A 625 -35.59 -20.99 -5.33
C LEU A 625 -34.98 -20.67 -6.70
N ASP A 626 -35.52 -21.26 -7.78
CA ASP A 626 -35.08 -20.96 -9.14
C ASP A 626 -35.39 -19.51 -9.54
N ARG A 627 -36.56 -18.97 -9.16
CA ARG A 627 -36.85 -17.54 -9.32
C ARG A 627 -35.84 -16.67 -8.56
N ALA A 628 -35.55 -16.97 -7.30
CA ALA A 628 -34.57 -16.23 -6.51
C ALA A 628 -33.16 -16.27 -7.14
N ARG A 629 -32.77 -17.42 -7.73
CA ARG A 629 -31.52 -17.54 -8.50
C ARG A 629 -31.53 -16.72 -9.79
N THR A 630 -32.66 -16.65 -10.49
CA THR A 630 -32.80 -15.81 -11.67
C THR A 630 -32.68 -14.33 -11.30
N LEU A 631 -33.34 -13.91 -10.21
CA LEU A 631 -33.22 -12.54 -9.69
C LEU A 631 -31.79 -12.20 -9.23
N ALA A 632 -31.06 -13.16 -8.65
CA ALA A 632 -29.66 -12.97 -8.28
C ALA A 632 -28.73 -12.70 -9.49
N ARG A 633 -29.16 -13.01 -10.72
CA ARG A 633 -28.42 -12.71 -11.94
C ARG A 633 -28.68 -11.30 -12.46
N ALA A 634 -29.74 -10.63 -12.01
CA ALA A 634 -30.04 -9.26 -12.40
C ALA A 634 -28.93 -8.34 -11.87
N GLN A 635 -28.06 -7.87 -12.76
CA GLN A 635 -26.88 -7.07 -12.41
C GLN A 635 -27.26 -5.59 -12.16
N SER A 636 -28.13 -5.34 -11.18
CA SER A 636 -28.61 -4.00 -10.84
C SER A 636 -28.25 -3.62 -9.41
N PRO A 637 -27.77 -2.38 -9.17
CA PRO A 637 -27.53 -1.88 -7.80
C PRO A 637 -28.82 -1.66 -7.01
N PHE A 638 -29.99 -1.79 -7.66
CA PHE A 638 -31.32 -1.61 -7.05
C PHE A 638 -32.04 -2.96 -6.83
N VAL A 639 -31.35 -4.09 -7.02
CA VAL A 639 -31.84 -5.43 -6.72
C VAL A 639 -30.92 -6.04 -5.67
N GLN A 640 -31.50 -6.61 -4.62
CA GLN A 640 -30.77 -7.19 -3.50
C GLN A 640 -29.84 -8.32 -3.98
N ARG A 641 -28.58 -8.25 -3.58
CA ARG A 641 -27.55 -9.19 -4.02
C ARG A 641 -27.58 -10.49 -3.25
N ALA A 642 -27.57 -11.61 -3.98
CA ALA A 642 -27.21 -12.90 -3.40
C ALA A 642 -25.68 -13.00 -3.28
N LEU A 643 -25.20 -13.28 -2.07
CA LEU A 643 -23.79 -13.37 -1.71
C LEU A 643 -23.23 -14.78 -1.88
N SER A 644 -24.05 -15.79 -1.59
CA SER A 644 -23.68 -17.19 -1.77
C SER A 644 -24.90 -18.07 -1.88
N PHE A 645 -24.71 -19.24 -2.47
CA PHE A 645 -25.75 -20.22 -2.64
C PHE A 645 -25.24 -21.62 -2.27
N ASP A 646 -25.98 -22.33 -1.42
CA ASP A 646 -25.70 -23.71 -1.06
C ASP A 646 -26.79 -24.63 -1.63
N ARG A 647 -26.38 -25.47 -2.58
CA ARG A 647 -27.23 -26.46 -3.25
C ARG A 647 -27.69 -27.57 -2.31
N ASN A 648 -26.84 -27.98 -1.38
CA ASN A 648 -27.09 -29.13 -0.52
C ASN A 648 -28.12 -28.79 0.54
N THR A 649 -28.01 -27.58 1.12
CA THR A 649 -28.93 -27.10 2.16
C THR A 649 -30.09 -26.26 1.61
N ARG A 650 -30.16 -26.04 0.29
CA ARG A 650 -31.16 -25.17 -0.37
C ARG A 650 -31.24 -23.79 0.30
N THR A 651 -30.08 -23.25 0.64
CA THR A 651 -29.94 -21.96 1.34
C THR A 651 -29.36 -20.91 0.42
N ILE A 652 -29.98 -19.73 0.37
CA ILE A 652 -29.38 -18.54 -0.23
C ILE A 652 -28.99 -17.57 0.89
N ILE A 653 -27.80 -16.99 0.79
CA ILE A 653 -27.36 -15.90 1.67
C ILE A 653 -27.43 -14.61 0.86
N PHE A 654 -28.25 -13.68 1.30
CA PHE A 654 -28.39 -12.34 0.72
C PHE A 654 -27.66 -11.30 1.57
N GLU A 655 -27.28 -10.20 0.94
CA GLU A 655 -26.87 -9.01 1.67
C GLU A 655 -28.04 -8.50 2.52
N ALA A 656 -27.79 -8.07 3.76
CA ALA A 656 -28.84 -7.42 4.53
C ALA A 656 -29.17 -6.06 3.88
N PRO A 657 -30.46 -5.74 3.68
CA PRO A 657 -30.82 -4.49 3.08
C PRO A 657 -30.46 -3.33 4.01
N ALA A 658 -29.97 -2.24 3.42
CA ALA A 658 -29.78 -0.98 4.13
C ALA A 658 -31.11 -0.21 4.11
N GLY A 659 -31.63 0.14 5.30
CA GLY A 659 -32.85 0.94 5.44
C GLY A 659 -34.10 0.19 5.88
N ALA A 660 -35.25 0.85 5.75
CA ALA A 660 -36.55 0.34 6.20
C ALA A 660 -37.44 -0.07 5.03
N SER A 661 -38.27 -1.11 5.23
CA SER A 661 -39.28 -1.49 4.26
C SER A 661 -40.28 -0.36 4.09
N LEU A 662 -40.73 -0.14 2.86
CA LEU A 662 -41.72 0.88 2.55
C LEU A 662 -43.06 0.65 3.29
N ALA A 663 -43.39 -0.61 3.61
CA ALA A 663 -44.57 -0.95 4.39
C ALA A 663 -44.49 -0.47 5.86
N ASP A 664 -43.28 -0.45 6.43
CA ASP A 664 -43.07 -0.18 7.86
C ASP A 664 -42.92 1.32 8.13
N ALA A 665 -42.31 2.06 7.18
CA ALA A 665 -42.09 3.49 7.28
C ALA A 665 -42.15 4.15 5.89
N PRO A 666 -43.34 4.48 5.34
CA PRO A 666 -43.46 5.17 4.07
C PRO A 666 -42.88 6.60 4.21
N PRO A 667 -41.81 6.95 3.47
CA PRO A 667 -41.19 8.27 3.59
C PRO A 667 -42.04 9.32 2.88
N VAL A 668 -42.22 10.47 3.52
CA VAL A 668 -42.83 11.65 2.87
C VAL A 668 -41.72 12.35 2.09
N LEU A 669 -41.75 12.24 0.75
CA LEU A 669 -40.68 12.72 -0.12
C LEU A 669 -41.18 13.81 -1.07
N PRO A 670 -40.35 14.83 -1.38
CA PRO A 670 -40.69 15.82 -2.41
C PRO A 670 -40.81 15.16 -3.79
N ALA A 671 -41.66 15.70 -4.65
CA ALA A 671 -42.02 15.09 -5.93
C ALA A 671 -40.82 14.77 -6.84
N ALA A 672 -39.81 15.66 -6.88
CA ALA A 672 -38.56 15.42 -7.61
C ALA A 672 -37.78 14.18 -7.12
N GLU A 673 -37.88 13.84 -5.84
CA GLU A 673 -37.24 12.67 -5.23
C GLU A 673 -38.03 11.40 -5.51
N VAL A 674 -39.37 11.49 -5.48
CA VAL A 674 -40.26 10.40 -5.94
C VAL A 674 -39.96 10.03 -7.40
N VAL A 675 -39.79 11.02 -8.29
CA VAL A 675 -39.41 10.79 -9.69
C VAL A 675 -38.05 10.11 -9.81
N ARG A 676 -37.09 10.45 -8.93
CA ARG A 676 -35.76 9.82 -8.91
C ARG A 676 -35.84 8.36 -8.48
N ILE A 677 -36.64 8.04 -7.46
CA ILE A 677 -36.89 6.68 -6.99
C ILE A 677 -37.58 5.86 -8.09
N LEU A 678 -38.58 6.44 -8.76
CA LEU A 678 -39.28 5.80 -9.88
C LEU A 678 -38.32 5.36 -11.00
N LYS A 679 -37.41 6.25 -11.41
CA LYS A 679 -36.39 5.93 -12.42
C LYS A 679 -35.44 4.82 -11.98
N ARG A 680 -35.12 4.74 -10.69
CA ARG A 680 -34.23 3.70 -10.13
C ARG A 680 -34.94 2.34 -10.08
N LEU A 681 -36.18 2.30 -9.61
CA LEU A 681 -37.00 1.08 -9.60
C LEU A 681 -37.28 0.55 -11.01
N ALA A 682 -37.55 1.43 -11.98
CA ALA A 682 -37.73 1.02 -13.38
C ALA A 682 -36.46 0.37 -13.98
N ARG A 683 -35.27 0.89 -13.63
CA ARG A 683 -33.99 0.26 -14.01
C ARG A 683 -33.78 -1.08 -13.32
N ALA A 684 -34.26 -1.23 -12.09
CA ALA A 684 -34.22 -2.49 -11.35
C ALA A 684 -35.05 -3.58 -12.06
N THR A 685 -36.28 -3.26 -12.46
CA THR A 685 -37.15 -4.20 -13.19
C THR A 685 -36.64 -4.52 -14.57
N ALA A 686 -36.12 -3.53 -15.31
CA ALA A 686 -35.51 -3.79 -16.61
C ALA A 686 -34.37 -4.83 -16.51
N ALA A 687 -33.48 -4.70 -15.52
CA ALA A 687 -32.41 -5.66 -15.28
C ALA A 687 -32.90 -7.06 -14.89
N ILE A 688 -34.06 -7.15 -14.22
CA ILE A 688 -34.71 -8.44 -13.91
C ILE A 688 -35.27 -9.09 -15.17
N HIS A 689 -35.91 -8.31 -16.04
CA HIS A 689 -36.49 -8.81 -17.29
C HIS A 689 -35.40 -9.22 -18.30
N GLU A 690 -34.27 -8.51 -18.35
CA GLU A 690 -33.11 -8.84 -19.19
C GLU A 690 -32.56 -10.25 -18.93
N VAL A 691 -32.62 -10.73 -17.68
CA VAL A 691 -32.18 -12.08 -17.32
C VAL A 691 -33.29 -13.13 -17.45
N GLY A 692 -34.40 -12.79 -18.12
CA GLY A 692 -35.57 -13.65 -18.31
C GLY A 692 -36.34 -13.92 -17.03
N GLY A 693 -36.15 -13.10 -16.00
CA GLY A 693 -36.86 -13.20 -14.73
C GLY A 693 -38.12 -12.35 -14.70
N ALA A 694 -39.03 -12.67 -13.79
CA ALA A 694 -40.11 -11.80 -13.36
C ALA A 694 -40.05 -11.68 -11.85
N HIS A 695 -40.27 -10.49 -11.31
CA HIS A 695 -40.11 -10.27 -9.87
C HIS A 695 -41.23 -10.93 -9.05
N GLY A 696 -42.41 -11.12 -9.64
CA GLY A 696 -43.48 -11.96 -9.08
C GLY A 696 -44.35 -11.27 -8.02
N ALA A 697 -43.78 -10.37 -7.20
CA ALA A 697 -44.51 -9.62 -6.18
C ALA A 697 -43.74 -8.37 -5.73
N ILE A 698 -43.70 -7.32 -6.58
CA ILE A 698 -43.27 -6.00 -6.13
C ILE A 698 -44.38 -5.41 -5.24
N SER A 699 -44.06 -5.12 -3.99
CA SER A 699 -45.00 -4.63 -2.99
C SER A 699 -44.28 -3.74 -1.98
N PRO A 700 -44.99 -3.00 -1.11
CA PRO A 700 -44.33 -2.14 -0.12
C PRO A 700 -43.43 -2.93 0.84
N ARG A 701 -43.68 -4.24 1.02
CA ARG A 701 -42.86 -5.11 1.86
C ARG A 701 -41.57 -5.59 1.20
N THR A 702 -41.54 -5.63 -0.14
CA THR A 702 -40.41 -6.12 -0.93
C THR A 702 -39.54 -5.00 -1.49
N VAL A 703 -39.81 -3.75 -1.10
CA VAL A 703 -38.97 -2.59 -1.43
C VAL A 703 -38.49 -1.94 -0.13
N VAL A 704 -37.17 -1.73 -0.04
CA VAL A 704 -36.51 -1.05 1.08
C VAL A 704 -35.88 0.24 0.56
N ILE A 705 -35.94 1.31 1.35
CA ILE A 705 -35.28 2.58 1.03
C ILE A 705 -34.25 2.87 2.12
N ASP A 706 -33.00 3.11 1.72
CA ASP A 706 -31.92 3.49 2.61
C ASP A 706 -31.97 4.98 3.02
N ASP A 707 -31.13 5.37 3.99
CA ASP A 707 -31.04 6.76 4.48
C ASP A 707 -30.61 7.76 3.38
N GLY A 708 -30.07 7.27 2.26
CA GLY A 708 -29.71 8.06 1.08
C GLY A 708 -30.79 8.11 -0.01
N GLY A 709 -31.98 7.56 0.25
CA GLY A 709 -33.10 7.53 -0.70
C GLY A 709 -32.88 6.59 -1.89
N VAL A 710 -32.03 5.57 -1.76
CA VAL A 710 -31.80 4.55 -2.79
C VAL A 710 -32.78 3.39 -2.57
N PRO A 711 -33.68 3.10 -3.53
CA PRO A 711 -34.59 1.98 -3.40
C PRO A 711 -33.89 0.67 -3.80
N THR A 712 -34.14 -0.37 -3.02
CA THR A 712 -33.67 -1.73 -3.29
C THR A 712 -34.85 -2.69 -3.30
N ILE A 713 -35.00 -3.43 -4.38
CA ILE A 713 -35.97 -4.52 -4.51
C ILE A 713 -35.38 -5.78 -3.85
N MET A 714 -36.09 -6.30 -2.85
CA MET A 714 -35.72 -7.48 -2.08
C MET A 714 -35.93 -8.76 -2.89
N ALA A 715 -34.86 -9.52 -3.08
CA ALA A 715 -34.92 -10.85 -3.68
C ALA A 715 -35.24 -11.93 -2.63
N ALA A 716 -34.97 -11.65 -1.35
CA ALA A 716 -35.29 -12.53 -0.24
C ALA A 716 -36.77 -12.44 0.15
N GLY A 717 -37.39 -13.58 0.48
CA GLY A 717 -38.74 -13.63 1.05
C GLY A 717 -39.89 -13.45 0.06
N LEU A 718 -39.66 -13.71 -1.23
CA LEU A 718 -40.66 -13.57 -2.29
C LEU A 718 -41.79 -14.63 -2.27
N GLY A 719 -41.69 -15.65 -1.41
CA GLY A 719 -42.72 -16.66 -1.22
C GLY A 719 -42.99 -17.55 -2.44
N ALA A 720 -44.20 -18.10 -2.52
CA ALA A 720 -44.62 -18.97 -3.62
C ALA A 720 -44.61 -18.23 -4.98
N VAL A 721 -44.49 -18.99 -6.06
CA VAL A 721 -44.43 -18.41 -7.41
C VAL A 721 -45.82 -18.01 -7.87
N THR A 722 -46.05 -16.70 -7.92
CA THR A 722 -47.14 -16.06 -8.66
C THR A 722 -46.69 -15.83 -10.10
N ALA A 723 -47.55 -16.15 -11.07
CA ALA A 723 -47.30 -15.77 -12.47
C ALA A 723 -47.34 -14.24 -12.53
N ALA A 724 -46.22 -13.62 -12.91
CA ALA A 724 -46.12 -12.18 -13.12
C ALA A 724 -45.38 -11.92 -14.43
N THR A 725 -45.85 -10.91 -15.14
CA THR A 725 -45.29 -10.42 -16.38
C THR A 725 -44.56 -9.10 -16.15
N ALA A 726 -43.82 -8.62 -17.16
CA ALA A 726 -43.20 -7.30 -17.11
C ALA A 726 -44.22 -6.16 -16.88
N ALA A 727 -45.43 -6.31 -17.43
CA ALA A 727 -46.53 -5.38 -17.23
C ALA A 727 -47.01 -5.35 -15.77
N ASP A 728 -47.02 -6.50 -15.08
CA ASP A 728 -47.41 -6.58 -13.67
C ASP A 728 -46.40 -5.87 -12.76
N ASP A 729 -45.10 -6.02 -13.05
CA ASP A 729 -44.01 -5.37 -12.30
C ASP A 729 -44.07 -3.83 -12.43
N VAL A 730 -44.30 -3.30 -13.65
CA VAL A 730 -44.46 -1.86 -13.89
C VAL A 730 -45.71 -1.32 -13.21
N THR A 731 -46.83 -2.03 -13.31
CA THR A 731 -48.10 -1.64 -12.67
C THR A 731 -47.95 -1.56 -11.16
N ALA A 732 -47.27 -2.54 -10.54
CA ALA A 732 -47.01 -2.56 -9.11
C ALA A 732 -46.12 -1.40 -8.65
N ILE A 733 -45.04 -1.06 -9.39
CA ILE A 733 -44.17 0.08 -9.07
C ILE A 733 -44.95 1.39 -9.13
N VAL A 734 -45.76 1.59 -10.17
CA VAL A 734 -46.56 2.82 -10.34
C VAL A 734 -47.57 2.97 -9.20
N ALA A 735 -48.27 1.90 -8.82
CA ALA A 735 -49.23 1.90 -7.71
C ALA A 735 -48.56 2.20 -6.35
N LEU A 736 -47.39 1.58 -6.11
CA LEU A 736 -46.61 1.75 -4.88
C LEU A 736 -46.13 3.19 -4.68
N LEU A 737 -45.70 3.84 -5.76
CA LEU A 737 -45.20 5.21 -5.72
C LEU A 737 -46.31 6.26 -5.69
N ALA A 738 -47.52 5.94 -6.21
CA ALA A 738 -48.70 6.77 -5.99
C ALA A 738 -49.06 6.86 -4.49
N VAL A 739 -48.81 5.80 -3.73
CA VAL A 739 -48.96 5.78 -2.26
C VAL A 739 -47.89 6.63 -1.57
N ILE A 740 -46.61 6.54 -1.99
CA ILE A 740 -45.52 7.38 -1.44
C ILE A 740 -45.74 8.87 -1.73
N ALA A 741 -46.21 9.20 -2.94
CA ALA A 741 -46.42 10.57 -3.38
C ALA A 741 -47.62 11.26 -2.71
N GLY A 742 -48.40 10.55 -1.89
CA GLY A 742 -49.59 11.09 -1.22
C GLY A 742 -50.79 11.32 -2.16
N VAL A 743 -50.82 10.70 -3.35
CA VAL A 743 -51.87 10.90 -4.38
C VAL A 743 -53.14 10.09 -4.07
N ALA A 744 -53.19 9.39 -2.94
CA ALA A 744 -54.44 8.86 -2.40
C ALA A 744 -55.29 9.99 -1.76
N GLY A 745 -55.74 10.96 -2.57
CA GLY A 745 -56.85 11.83 -2.17
C GLY A 745 -56.77 13.33 -2.48
N GLU A 746 -55.65 13.90 -2.94
CA GLU A 746 -55.63 15.34 -3.31
C GLU A 746 -55.01 15.63 -4.70
N PRO A 747 -55.54 16.61 -5.45
CA PRO A 747 -55.32 16.78 -6.89
C PRO A 747 -54.04 17.58 -7.19
N GLY A 748 -52.91 17.12 -6.67
CA GLY A 748 -51.62 17.81 -6.74
C GLY A 748 -50.44 16.92 -7.15
N ALA A 749 -50.67 15.84 -7.90
CA ALA A 749 -49.57 15.04 -8.44
C ALA A 749 -48.79 15.88 -9.47
N GLU A 750 -47.48 16.06 -9.25
CA GLU A 750 -46.60 16.82 -10.13
C GLU A 750 -46.73 16.29 -11.59
N PRO A 751 -46.98 17.14 -12.61
CA PRO A 751 -47.20 16.71 -14.00
C PRO A 751 -46.15 15.75 -14.56
N THR A 752 -44.91 15.89 -14.07
CA THR A 752 -43.76 15.06 -14.42
C THR A 752 -43.92 13.60 -13.99
N PHE A 753 -44.62 13.33 -12.88
CA PHE A 753 -44.90 11.97 -12.41
C PHE A 753 -45.86 11.24 -13.36
N ILE A 754 -46.98 11.87 -13.72
CA ILE A 754 -48.00 11.29 -14.63
C ILE A 754 -47.38 11.02 -16.01
N SER A 755 -46.60 11.96 -16.54
CA SER A 755 -45.92 11.80 -17.82
C SER A 755 -44.93 10.62 -17.81
N LEU A 756 -44.14 10.47 -16.74
CA LEU A 756 -43.17 9.38 -16.62
C LEU A 756 -43.86 8.03 -16.41
N ALA A 757 -44.95 7.98 -15.63
CA ALA A 757 -45.75 6.77 -15.45
C ALA A 757 -46.39 6.30 -16.77
N ARG A 758 -46.95 7.22 -17.58
CA ARG A 758 -47.45 6.90 -18.93
C ARG A 758 -46.36 6.35 -19.83
N LYS A 759 -45.18 6.99 -19.85
CA LYS A 759 -44.06 6.53 -20.67
C LYS A 759 -43.61 5.10 -20.30
N LEU A 760 -43.54 4.78 -19.01
CA LEU A 760 -43.21 3.44 -18.54
C LEU A 760 -44.27 2.42 -18.94
N CYS A 761 -45.55 2.81 -18.88
CA CYS A 761 -46.66 1.97 -19.33
C CYS A 761 -46.62 1.71 -20.85
N ASP A 762 -46.32 2.74 -21.66
CA ASP A 762 -46.19 2.64 -23.11
C ASP A 762 -45.02 1.72 -23.52
N GLU A 763 -43.89 1.77 -22.79
CA GLU A 763 -42.70 0.94 -23.06
C GLU A 763 -42.96 -0.57 -22.89
N VAL A 764 -43.97 -0.96 -22.11
CA VAL A 764 -44.33 -2.37 -21.87
C VAL A 764 -45.76 -2.73 -22.29
N ASP A 765 -46.39 -1.88 -23.12
CA ASP A 765 -47.76 -2.06 -23.64
C ASP A 765 -48.81 -2.36 -22.55
N THR A 766 -48.80 -1.57 -21.46
CA THR A 766 -49.78 -1.69 -20.35
C THR A 766 -50.54 -0.39 -20.12
N LYS A 767 -51.70 -0.46 -19.44
CA LYS A 767 -52.53 0.71 -19.12
C LYS A 767 -52.15 1.33 -17.77
N LEU A 768 -52.27 2.65 -17.67
CA LEU A 768 -52.09 3.37 -16.41
C LEU A 768 -53.17 2.91 -15.39
N PRO A 769 -52.82 2.55 -14.14
CA PRO A 769 -53.80 2.13 -13.14
C PRO A 769 -54.71 3.29 -12.69
N GLU A 770 -56.00 3.03 -12.47
CA GLU A 770 -56.91 3.99 -11.82
C GLU A 770 -56.51 4.12 -10.34
N PRO A 771 -56.24 5.33 -9.79
CA PRO A 771 -56.82 6.63 -10.18
C PRO A 771 -55.95 7.53 -11.09
N LEU A 772 -54.72 7.14 -11.44
CA LEU A 772 -53.81 7.99 -12.22
C LEU A 772 -54.31 8.22 -13.65
N ALA A 773 -55.08 7.28 -14.21
CA ALA A 773 -55.69 7.41 -15.54
C ALA A 773 -56.69 8.58 -15.62
N ASN A 774 -57.31 8.95 -14.50
CA ASN A 774 -58.36 9.97 -14.41
C ASN A 774 -57.80 11.39 -14.13
N LEU A 775 -56.48 11.54 -13.95
CA LEU A 775 -55.84 12.84 -13.82
C LEU A 775 -55.56 13.39 -15.23
N GLU A 776 -56.20 14.50 -15.59
CA GLU A 776 -55.99 15.17 -16.88
C GLU A 776 -54.53 15.64 -17.00
N PRO A 777 -53.87 15.42 -18.16
CA PRO A 777 -52.56 15.99 -18.42
C PRO A 777 -52.69 17.52 -18.54
N PRO A 778 -51.72 18.31 -18.07
CA PRO A 778 -51.69 19.74 -18.38
C PRO A 778 -51.44 20.02 -19.87
#